data_AF-A0AA88RQY6-F1
#
_entry.id   AF-A0AA88RQY6-F1
#
_cell.length_a   1.000
_cell.length_b   1.000
_cell.length_c   1.000
_cell.angle_alpha   90.00
_cell.angle_beta   90.00
_cell.angle_gamma   90.00
#
_symmetry.space_group_name_H-M   'P 1'
#
loop_
_entity.id
_entity.type
_entity.pdbx_description
1 polymer ?
#
loop_
_entity_poly.entity_id
_entity_poly.type
_entity_poly.pdbx_seq_one_letter_code
_entity_poly.pdbx_strand_id
1 'polypeptide(L)'
;MAKAQQIGIVVVPGSWGSIRCSFHSLIALLVAILLAGAVYFSRDSAGPLYEDRTTLRKLRDDDSLSQCNLFSGKWVFDNKSYPLYKEKECTFMSDQLACQKFGRTDLSYQQWRWQPHHCDLPSLPPKLKSMHTNGSLITFKATLRLWYIKVYNNPNMGKIQMLGGEMVICLLNPLRLLVDPMKEYNASIEFYWAPLLVESNSDDPVAHRLPDRIVRAQSIEKHAKFWTDADILVFNSYLWWRRSNMKVLWGSFQDSDGIYKEIEMLRSYEMAMKTWSDWLEIHVNRSKTQLFFTSMSPTHERAEEWGNSRDQNCYNETEPILKEGYSGNGSDPKMMRIVEAAIDELKARGLKVQMINITQLTEYRKEGHPSIYRKQWDPLTQEQISKPTSYADCIHWCLPGVPDTMDITTTTTTPSQGGQKARERYCDPAENTGKAEAAVREQYRATLRNATQGGGGGGGGRAALYAFAAKGVAKTAPLMDLTSSPLFKGCDMFSGAWVYDNESYPIYRDSECKFMHDDLACEKYGRKDLNYQHWRWQPHACSLPRRFDAKALLDRLRGKRLVFVGDSVNRNQWVSMVCLLESAIPDPKSKFKHNNGSLYSFKATEYNATIDFYWAPLLVESSADNPSRHYSEDRIIRIDSIEKHARHWSGADILVFNSYAWWRLPTLKVLAQDWGMPSVQNCLNETDPVTQKGYHGSSTDPILMSILEREISNLKSRGLEVHLLNITQLTEYRKDAHPSIYRKQWRPLPKEKLSNPSSYSDCTHWCLPGVPDVWNELLHAYILYNSQKVGMRMASTRKLVLQISKALYNFHSLVGLLVTTLVVTAVYLAGDSSRLQADHETLKNPFPSCDLFSGKWVYDNKSQPLYKEQNCSFMVDGFACEKFGRKDLNYQYWRWQPHDCDLPRFNAKPLLEMLRDKRLIFAGDSLDYNQWISLLCLVDSSIPSLQNYINWHGPFVSFKATEYNASIDFYWEPLLVESNCDDRFNHHIRNRIIRGQSIEKHARQWTDADIIVFNSFMWWREPNMKLLRGSFEDTNVTYEDVEEQLGYEMALRTWSDWLDIHINRTKTRVFFMSLSPYHKKAEDWGMSTDKTCYNETQPILKEGYSGSGSDGRMMRAAEATIQGLAARGLKVQILNITQLSEYRKEAHPTIYKSHWVPPTKEQLLNPDSYADCIHWCLPGVPDVWNQILHAYILHST
;
A
#
# COMPACT_ATOMS: atom_id res chain seq x y z
N MET A 1 -76.74 57.92 5.81
CA MET A 1 -78.03 57.31 5.40
C MET A 1 -78.04 55.84 5.83
N ALA A 2 -79.21 55.21 6.00
CA ALA A 2 -79.33 53.74 6.19
C ALA A 2 -79.07 53.01 4.84
N LYS A 3 -79.01 51.66 4.71
CA LYS A 3 -79.43 50.47 5.49
C LYS A 3 -78.33 49.37 5.32
N ALA A 4 -78.15 48.30 6.09
CA ALA A 4 -79.01 47.44 6.92
C ALA A 4 -79.91 46.43 6.16
N GLN A 5 -79.43 45.20 5.92
CA GLN A 5 -80.32 44.03 5.80
C GLN A 5 -79.63 42.68 6.11
N GLN A 6 -80.39 41.74 6.67
CA GLN A 6 -80.03 40.36 7.04
C GLN A 6 -80.94 39.36 6.29
N ILE A 7 -81.03 38.11 6.82
CA ILE A 7 -81.93 36.98 6.47
C ILE A 7 -81.34 36.08 5.37
N GLY A 8 -81.32 34.74 5.47
CA GLY A 8 -81.70 33.77 6.52
C GLY A 8 -81.26 32.36 6.04
N ILE A 9 -81.44 31.21 6.72
CA ILE A 9 -82.29 30.75 7.83
C ILE A 9 -81.52 29.64 8.62
N VAL A 10 -81.88 29.37 9.88
CA VAL A 10 -81.35 28.26 10.70
C VAL A 10 -82.45 27.25 11.05
N VAL A 11 -82.19 25.94 10.91
CA VAL A 11 -82.86 24.87 11.67
C VAL A 11 -81.87 23.73 11.97
N VAL A 12 -81.76 23.33 13.24
CA VAL A 12 -81.10 22.09 13.73
C VAL A 12 -81.89 21.63 14.97
N PRO A 13 -82.14 20.31 15.15
CA PRO A 13 -81.44 19.55 16.20
C PRO A 13 -81.09 18.10 15.76
N GLY A 14 -80.17 17.34 16.38
CA GLY A 14 -79.29 17.58 17.54
C GLY A 14 -79.48 16.53 18.66
N SER A 15 -78.46 15.94 19.29
CA SER A 15 -76.99 16.03 19.11
C SER A 15 -76.24 14.78 19.70
N TRP A 16 -75.42 14.93 20.74
CA TRP A 16 -74.55 13.95 21.45
C TRP A 16 -73.41 13.28 20.61
N GLY A 17 -72.12 13.47 20.91
CA GLY A 17 -71.51 14.43 21.85
C GLY A 17 -69.98 14.33 21.98
N SER A 18 -69.34 15.47 22.28
CA SER A 18 -67.95 15.66 22.75
C SER A 18 -66.76 15.28 21.83
N ILE A 19 -65.99 16.29 21.42
CA ILE A 19 -64.53 16.41 21.62
C ILE A 19 -64.22 17.91 21.71
N ARG A 20 -63.42 18.32 22.71
CA ARG A 20 -63.07 19.74 22.94
C ARG A 20 -61.74 19.85 23.70
N CYS A 21 -60.62 20.12 23.02
CA CYS A 21 -59.39 20.74 23.56
C CYS A 21 -58.25 20.82 22.51
N SER A 22 -58.25 21.86 21.68
CA SER A 22 -57.13 22.18 20.78
C SER A 22 -56.90 23.69 20.70
N PHE A 23 -56.18 24.28 21.67
CA PHE A 23 -55.78 25.70 21.59
C PHE A 23 -54.50 26.08 22.37
N HIS A 24 -54.16 25.38 23.46
CA HIS A 24 -52.97 25.73 24.26
C HIS A 24 -51.65 25.30 23.59
N SER A 25 -51.60 24.13 22.93
CA SER A 25 -50.38 23.59 22.33
C SER A 25 -49.83 24.41 21.16
N LEU A 26 -50.69 25.15 20.44
CA LEU A 26 -50.27 25.98 19.31
C LEU A 26 -49.64 27.31 19.78
N ILE A 27 -50.14 27.87 20.89
CA ILE A 27 -49.64 29.11 21.48
C ILE A 27 -48.25 28.91 22.07
N ALA A 28 -48.00 27.77 22.73
CA ALA A 28 -46.69 27.45 23.29
C ALA A 28 -45.58 27.43 22.22
N LEU A 29 -45.86 26.89 21.03
CA LEU A 29 -44.90 26.82 19.93
C LEU A 29 -44.58 28.21 19.35
N LEU A 30 -45.60 29.05 19.18
CA LEU A 30 -45.44 30.44 18.71
C LEU A 30 -44.69 31.32 19.72
N VAL A 31 -44.94 31.16 21.02
CA VAL A 31 -44.22 31.89 22.08
C VAL A 31 -42.74 31.48 22.11
N ALA A 32 -42.42 30.19 21.96
CA ALA A 32 -41.02 29.73 21.89
C ALA A 32 -40.25 30.34 20.70
N ILE A 33 -40.88 30.41 19.52
CA ILE A 33 -40.28 31.00 18.32
C ILE A 33 -40.10 32.52 18.47
N LEU A 34 -41.08 33.22 19.05
CA LEU A 34 -41.00 34.67 19.29
C LEU A 34 -39.94 35.03 20.34
N LEU A 35 -39.77 34.22 21.39
CA LEU A 35 -38.71 34.43 22.39
C LEU A 35 -37.31 34.17 21.82
N ALA A 36 -37.14 33.16 20.96
CA ALA A 36 -35.88 32.92 20.26
C ALA A 36 -35.52 34.10 19.32
N GLY A 37 -36.50 34.65 18.59
CA GLY A 37 -36.30 35.83 17.75
C GLY A 37 -35.96 37.11 18.55
N ALA A 38 -36.61 37.32 19.71
CA ALA A 38 -36.39 38.50 20.55
C ALA A 38 -34.97 38.58 21.12
N VAL A 39 -34.36 37.45 21.48
CA VAL A 39 -32.96 37.42 21.96
C VAL A 39 -31.96 37.66 20.83
N TYR A 40 -32.29 37.29 19.60
CA TYR A 40 -31.40 37.49 18.44
C TYR A 40 -31.38 38.94 17.91
N PHE A 41 -32.48 39.70 18.09
CA PHE A 41 -32.61 41.07 17.56
C PHE A 41 -32.44 42.20 18.59
N SER A 42 -32.18 41.89 19.87
CA SER A 42 -32.09 42.89 20.95
C SER A 42 -30.65 43.38 21.23
N ARG A 43 -29.84 43.64 20.20
CA ARG A 43 -28.54 44.32 20.38
C ARG A 43 -28.06 45.21 19.23
N ASP A 44 -28.93 46.05 18.68
CA ASP A 44 -28.50 47.36 18.15
C ASP A 44 -29.70 48.33 18.02
N SER A 45 -29.61 49.50 18.67
CA SER A 45 -30.30 50.78 18.35
C SER A 45 -30.25 51.77 19.52
N ALA A 46 -29.37 52.75 19.44
CA ALA A 46 -29.54 54.07 20.07
C ALA A 46 -29.10 55.14 19.05
N GLY A 47 -29.97 56.11 18.78
CA GLY A 47 -29.87 56.98 17.60
C GLY A 47 -28.85 58.13 17.67
N PRO A 48 -28.68 58.87 16.56
CA PRO A 48 -27.60 59.85 16.38
C PRO A 48 -27.92 61.24 16.95
N LEU A 49 -26.86 62.00 17.24
CA LEU A 49 -26.85 63.46 17.26
C LEU A 49 -25.73 63.99 16.37
N TYR A 50 -25.87 65.24 15.93
CA TYR A 50 -25.23 65.82 14.75
C TYR A 50 -24.27 66.96 15.10
N GLU A 51 -23.20 67.09 14.32
CA GLU A 51 -22.20 68.18 14.29
C GLU A 51 -21.51 68.61 15.62
N ASP A 52 -20.18 68.47 15.64
CA ASP A 52 -19.35 69.62 15.23
C ASP A 52 -18.05 69.15 14.52
N ARG A 53 -17.49 70.00 13.66
CA ARG A 53 -16.17 69.84 13.03
C ARG A 53 -15.16 70.74 13.74
N THR A 54 -13.87 70.43 13.56
CA THR A 54 -12.70 71.33 13.81
C THR A 54 -11.96 71.32 15.17
N THR A 55 -12.14 70.36 16.09
CA THR A 55 -11.21 70.27 17.27
C THR A 55 -10.68 68.89 17.71
N LEU A 56 -10.93 67.80 16.97
CA LEU A 56 -10.34 66.47 17.28
C LEU A 56 -9.26 65.98 16.30
N ARG A 57 -8.63 66.90 15.57
CA ARG A 57 -7.54 66.61 14.61
C ARG A 57 -6.17 66.50 15.30
N LYS A 58 -6.04 65.64 16.33
CA LYS A 58 -4.75 65.38 17.01
C LYS A 58 -4.60 64.11 17.87
N LEU A 59 -5.61 63.22 17.94
CA LEU A 59 -5.56 61.99 18.76
C LEU A 59 -6.14 60.77 18.02
N ARG A 60 -5.85 60.65 16.72
CA ARG A 60 -6.08 59.41 15.95
C ARG A 60 -5.04 59.23 14.83
N ASP A 61 -3.78 59.40 15.19
CA ASP A 61 -2.63 59.08 14.34
C ASP A 61 -1.92 57.83 14.90
N ASP A 62 -2.42 56.65 14.53
CA ASP A 62 -1.58 55.45 14.31
C ASP A 62 -2.25 54.54 13.29
N ASP A 63 -2.51 55.09 12.11
CA ASP A 63 -2.94 54.37 10.90
C ASP A 63 -1.73 54.18 9.95
N SER A 64 -0.57 53.89 10.55
CA SER A 64 0.75 53.93 9.91
C SER A 64 1.02 52.73 8.98
N LEU A 65 0.33 51.61 9.20
CA LEU A 65 0.53 50.34 8.48
C LEU A 65 -0.43 50.09 7.32
N SER A 66 -1.54 50.84 7.20
CA SER A 66 -2.53 50.61 6.13
C SER A 66 -2.10 51.16 4.76
N GLN A 67 -1.11 52.06 4.72
CA GLN A 67 -0.63 52.72 3.49
C GLN A 67 0.75 52.26 3.02
N CYS A 68 1.47 51.40 3.77
CA CYS A 68 2.82 51.01 3.38
C CYS A 68 2.84 49.90 2.31
N ASN A 69 3.35 50.21 1.13
CA ASN A 69 3.72 49.19 0.15
C ASN A 69 5.08 48.55 0.54
N LEU A 70 5.01 47.44 1.25
CA LEU A 70 6.16 46.62 1.69
C LEU A 70 7.09 46.20 0.53
N PHE A 71 6.59 46.15 -0.70
CA PHE A 71 7.32 45.74 -1.90
C PHE A 71 7.93 46.91 -2.69
N SER A 72 7.80 48.15 -2.21
CA SER A 72 8.40 49.35 -2.81
C SER A 72 9.39 49.99 -1.84
N GLY A 73 10.66 50.01 -2.21
CA GLY A 73 11.77 50.25 -1.30
C GLY A 73 13.13 50.09 -1.97
N LYS A 74 14.16 49.85 -1.15
CA LYS A 74 15.53 49.59 -1.61
C LYS A 74 16.30 48.66 -0.69
N TRP A 75 17.40 48.12 -1.20
CA TRP A 75 18.34 47.35 -0.40
C TRP A 75 19.27 48.26 0.39
N VAL A 76 19.51 47.88 1.64
CA VAL A 76 20.39 48.56 2.59
C VAL A 76 21.33 47.52 3.18
N PHE A 77 22.63 47.83 3.23
CA PHE A 77 23.62 46.95 3.84
C PHE A 77 23.51 47.03 5.38
N ASP A 78 23.21 45.90 6.01
CA ASP A 78 22.90 45.78 7.44
C ASP A 78 23.57 44.52 8.03
N ASN A 79 24.89 44.58 8.15
CA ASN A 79 25.71 43.51 8.75
C ASN A 79 25.54 43.33 10.28
N LYS A 80 24.52 43.98 10.87
CA LYS A 80 24.14 43.83 12.29
C LYS A 80 22.89 42.96 12.43
N SER A 81 21.92 43.18 11.55
CA SER A 81 20.63 42.47 11.55
C SER A 81 20.59 41.30 10.56
N TYR A 82 21.48 41.28 9.56
CA TYR A 82 21.52 40.27 8.49
C TYR A 82 22.91 39.60 8.35
N PRO A 83 22.95 38.31 7.96
CA PRO A 83 21.81 37.43 7.71
C PRO A 83 21.06 37.02 8.99
N LEU A 84 19.79 36.65 8.83
CA LEU A 84 18.88 36.32 9.94
C LEU A 84 19.26 35.03 10.68
N TYR A 85 20.01 34.15 10.00
CA TYR A 85 20.64 32.94 10.49
C TYR A 85 21.91 32.71 9.65
N LYS A 86 22.89 31.94 10.15
CA LYS A 86 24.06 31.54 9.33
C LYS A 86 23.77 30.21 8.63
N GLU A 87 24.39 29.97 7.49
CA GLU A 87 24.24 28.71 6.73
C GLU A 87 24.41 27.46 7.62
N LYS A 88 25.44 27.48 8.48
CA LYS A 88 25.78 26.39 9.41
C LYS A 88 24.81 26.21 10.59
N GLU A 89 23.92 27.16 10.83
CA GLU A 89 22.89 27.11 11.89
C GLU A 89 21.61 26.42 11.38
N CYS A 90 21.46 26.26 10.06
CA CYS A 90 20.33 25.58 9.45
C CYS A 90 20.69 24.18 8.93
N THR A 91 20.45 23.16 9.76
CA THR A 91 20.72 21.75 9.44
C THR A 91 19.82 21.14 8.35
N PHE A 92 18.88 21.90 7.80
CA PHE A 92 17.85 21.45 6.85
C PHE A 92 18.05 21.99 5.42
N MET A 93 19.10 22.78 5.19
CA MET A 93 19.39 23.41 3.90
C MET A 93 20.00 22.44 2.89
N SER A 94 19.52 22.45 1.64
CA SER A 94 20.04 21.59 0.58
C SER A 94 21.41 22.03 0.06
N ASP A 95 22.18 21.04 -0.38
CA ASP A 95 23.40 21.17 -1.18
C ASP A 95 23.23 22.00 -2.47
N GLN A 96 21.98 22.29 -2.90
CA GLN A 96 21.71 23.17 -4.04
C GLN A 96 21.82 24.68 -3.69
N LEU A 97 21.66 25.05 -2.41
CA LEU A 97 21.51 26.45 -1.96
C LEU A 97 22.56 26.89 -0.92
N ALA A 98 23.25 25.94 -0.29
CA ALA A 98 24.33 26.15 0.70
C ALA A 98 25.65 26.62 0.06
N CYS A 99 25.70 27.87 -0.39
CA CYS A 99 26.81 28.40 -1.18
C CYS A 99 28.17 28.44 -0.46
N GLN A 100 28.20 28.70 0.84
CA GLN A 100 29.43 28.71 1.64
C GLN A 100 30.01 27.29 1.77
N LYS A 101 29.16 26.27 1.97
CA LYS A 101 29.55 24.84 1.94
C LYS A 101 30.19 24.44 0.60
N PHE A 102 29.74 25.02 -0.52
CA PHE A 102 30.30 24.79 -1.85
C PHE A 102 31.37 25.81 -2.26
N GLY A 103 32.00 26.48 -1.28
CA GLY A 103 33.24 27.24 -1.47
C GLY A 103 33.07 28.73 -1.75
N ARG A 104 31.85 29.29 -1.66
CA ARG A 104 31.65 30.74 -1.79
C ARG A 104 32.28 31.47 -0.60
N THR A 105 33.12 32.46 -0.88
CA THR A 105 33.90 33.22 0.14
C THR A 105 33.43 34.66 0.30
N ASP A 106 32.84 35.23 -0.74
CA ASP A 106 32.16 36.51 -0.77
C ASP A 106 30.78 36.40 -0.10
N LEU A 107 30.71 36.62 1.21
CA LEU A 107 29.46 36.50 1.99
C LEU A 107 28.72 37.84 2.16
N SER A 108 29.13 38.90 1.47
CA SER A 108 28.50 40.23 1.49
C SER A 108 27.02 40.19 1.08
N TYR A 109 26.65 39.33 0.13
CA TYR A 109 25.27 39.13 -0.33
C TYR A 109 24.30 38.75 0.80
N GLN A 110 24.80 38.12 1.87
CA GLN A 110 24.01 37.70 3.03
C GLN A 110 23.60 38.89 3.93
N GLN A 111 24.28 40.04 3.81
CA GLN A 111 24.19 41.17 4.73
C GLN A 111 23.30 42.31 4.22
N TRP A 112 22.49 42.07 3.17
CA TRP A 112 21.59 43.05 2.58
C TRP A 112 20.15 42.86 3.08
N ARG A 113 19.58 43.92 3.66
CA ARG A 113 18.19 44.02 4.14
C ARG A 113 17.35 44.86 3.19
N TRP A 114 16.08 44.52 2.98
CA TRP A 114 15.13 45.39 2.28
C TRP A 114 14.53 46.44 3.22
N GLN A 115 14.41 47.66 2.71
CA GLN A 115 13.84 48.81 3.40
C GLN A 115 12.72 49.40 2.53
N PRO A 116 11.43 49.20 2.88
CA PRO A 116 10.33 49.88 2.22
C PRO A 116 10.46 51.41 2.33
N HIS A 117 9.98 52.16 1.35
CA HIS A 117 10.13 53.62 1.32
C HIS A 117 9.30 54.36 2.38
N HIS A 118 8.25 53.74 2.92
CA HIS A 118 7.22 54.39 3.73
C HIS A 118 6.94 53.71 5.08
N CYS A 119 7.63 52.60 5.39
CA CYS A 119 7.63 51.98 6.72
C CYS A 119 8.88 51.10 6.89
N ASP A 120 9.17 50.72 8.13
CA ASP A 120 10.15 49.69 8.44
C ASP A 120 9.52 48.29 8.41
N LEU A 121 10.33 47.28 8.07
CA LEU A 121 9.97 45.89 8.35
C LEU A 121 10.15 45.64 9.87
N PRO A 122 9.16 45.09 10.58
CA PRO A 122 9.29 44.70 11.98
C PRO A 122 10.44 43.71 12.19
N SER A 123 11.13 43.85 13.32
CA SER A 123 12.16 42.89 13.72
C SER A 123 11.54 41.56 14.16
N LEU A 124 12.11 40.46 13.66
CA LEU A 124 11.79 39.11 14.17
C LEU A 124 12.26 39.02 15.64
N PRO A 125 11.37 38.77 16.61
CA PRO A 125 11.73 38.81 18.02
C PRO A 125 12.53 37.56 18.43
N PRO A 126 13.65 37.68 19.18
CA PRO A 126 14.49 36.53 19.61
C PRO A 126 13.82 35.50 20.55
N LYS A 127 12.52 35.65 20.85
CA LYS A 127 11.73 34.76 21.71
C LYS A 127 10.32 34.56 21.19
N LEU A 128 10.15 33.62 20.26
CA LEU A 128 8.87 32.94 20.02
C LEU A 128 8.54 32.04 21.23
N LYS A 129 8.09 32.66 22.33
CA LYS A 129 7.75 31.95 23.58
C LYS A 129 6.50 32.46 24.32
N SER A 130 5.69 33.32 23.69
CA SER A 130 4.38 33.71 24.19
C SER A 130 3.47 34.28 23.09
N MET A 131 2.80 33.39 22.35
CA MET A 131 1.52 33.69 21.72
C MET A 131 0.49 32.70 22.27
N HIS A 132 -0.67 33.20 22.67
CA HIS A 132 -1.68 32.40 23.36
C HIS A 132 -2.51 31.57 22.39
N THR A 133 -3.04 30.46 22.90
CA THR A 133 -4.10 29.66 22.27
C THR A 133 -5.23 30.52 21.72
N ASN A 134 -5.73 30.17 20.53
CA ASN A 134 -6.84 30.82 19.81
C ASN A 134 -6.50 32.12 19.04
N GLY A 135 -5.46 32.11 18.20
CA GLY A 135 -5.21 33.18 17.21
C GLY A 135 -3.95 32.96 16.36
N SER A 136 -4.07 33.12 15.05
CA SER A 136 -3.00 32.85 14.06
C SER A 136 -1.82 33.81 14.12
N LEU A 137 -0.57 33.30 13.95
CA LEU A 137 0.49 34.01 13.19
C LEU A 137 1.66 33.10 12.75
N ILE A 138 2.40 33.56 11.72
CA ILE A 138 3.69 33.10 11.17
C ILE A 138 3.65 32.01 10.07
N THR A 139 4.34 32.33 8.96
CA THR A 139 4.76 31.50 7.81
C THR A 139 6.03 32.17 7.20
N PHE A 140 6.62 31.97 6.00
CA PHE A 140 6.11 31.86 4.63
C PHE A 140 7.09 31.14 3.66
N LYS A 141 7.58 31.76 2.57
CA LYS A 141 8.43 31.08 1.56
C LYS A 141 9.07 32.01 0.52
N ALA A 142 10.18 31.54 -0.06
CA ALA A 142 10.64 32.00 -1.38
C ALA A 142 11.40 30.98 -2.26
N THR A 143 11.17 31.20 -3.56
CA THR A 143 11.97 30.92 -4.77
C THR A 143 12.56 29.54 -5.10
N LEU A 144 12.01 28.99 -6.21
CA LEU A 144 12.64 28.09 -7.19
C LEU A 144 12.55 26.56 -7.08
N ARG A 145 11.61 26.07 -6.26
CA ARG A 145 10.82 24.87 -6.61
C ARG A 145 9.32 25.14 -6.42
N LEU A 146 8.77 26.10 -7.17
CA LEU A 146 7.35 26.35 -7.51
C LEU A 146 6.30 25.64 -6.61
N TRP A 147 5.66 26.42 -5.73
CA TRP A 147 5.33 25.98 -4.37
C TRP A 147 3.83 26.00 -4.01
N TYR A 148 3.49 25.30 -2.92
CA TYR A 148 2.52 25.72 -1.89
C TYR A 148 3.05 25.39 -0.49
N ILE A 149 2.31 25.79 0.56
CA ILE A 149 2.50 25.39 1.97
C ILE A 149 1.16 24.87 2.48
N LYS A 150 1.16 23.97 3.45
CA LYS A 150 -0.01 23.59 4.23
C LYS A 150 0.33 23.73 5.71
N VAL A 151 -0.65 24.23 6.47
CA VAL A 151 -0.59 24.53 7.91
C VAL A 151 -1.90 24.04 8.52
N TYR A 152 -1.87 23.60 9.78
CA TYR A 152 -3.03 23.24 10.59
C TYR A 152 -3.03 24.00 11.93
N ASN A 153 -4.22 24.13 12.52
CA ASN A 153 -4.39 24.59 13.90
C ASN A 153 -5.51 23.79 14.62
N ASN A 154 -5.20 22.56 15.05
CA ASN A 154 -6.13 21.67 15.78
C ASN A 154 -5.35 20.69 16.68
N PRO A 155 -5.52 20.69 18.02
CA PRO A 155 -4.57 20.12 19.00
C PRO A 155 -4.37 18.59 19.05
N ASN A 156 -4.78 17.83 18.03
CA ASN A 156 -4.62 16.36 17.98
C ASN A 156 -4.12 15.88 16.60
N MET A 157 -2.89 16.22 16.21
CA MET A 157 -2.18 15.57 15.09
C MET A 157 -0.66 15.52 15.31
N GLY A 158 -0.01 14.54 14.70
CA GLY A 158 1.44 14.42 14.57
C GLY A 158 1.79 13.21 13.70
N LYS A 159 2.76 13.26 12.78
CA LYS A 159 3.70 14.34 12.39
C LYS A 159 3.59 14.56 10.88
N ILE A 160 3.96 15.74 10.40
CA ILE A 160 4.01 16.05 8.96
C ILE A 160 5.38 15.68 8.36
N GLN A 161 5.37 15.19 7.13
CA GLN A 161 6.54 14.82 6.34
C GLN A 161 7.02 16.02 5.50
N MET A 162 8.20 16.56 5.78
CA MET A 162 8.80 17.64 4.98
C MET A 162 9.85 17.13 3.99
N LEU A 163 9.53 17.20 2.69
CA LEU A 163 10.50 17.28 1.61
C LEU A 163 10.43 18.70 1.03
N GLY A 164 11.53 19.47 1.06
CA GLY A 164 11.64 20.79 0.40
C GLY A 164 11.03 22.00 1.14
N GLY A 165 11.08 22.04 2.47
CA GLY A 165 10.65 23.19 3.30
C GLY A 165 11.78 24.12 3.77
N GLU A 166 12.88 24.20 3.02
CA GLU A 166 14.23 24.37 3.57
C GLU A 166 14.53 25.67 4.34
N MET A 167 13.92 26.81 3.99
CA MET A 167 14.31 28.13 4.52
C MET A 167 13.67 28.51 5.87
N VAL A 168 12.36 28.35 6.03
CA VAL A 168 11.65 28.87 7.23
C VAL A 168 12.11 28.16 8.50
N ILE A 169 12.53 26.89 8.37
CA ILE A 169 13.09 26.10 9.48
C ILE A 169 14.35 26.78 10.05
N CYS A 170 15.13 27.46 9.21
CA CYS A 170 16.33 28.19 9.62
C CYS A 170 16.01 29.37 10.55
N LEU A 171 14.96 30.14 10.24
CA LEU A 171 14.55 31.34 10.97
C LEU A 171 14.06 31.05 12.40
N LEU A 172 13.61 29.82 12.66
CA LEU A 172 13.11 29.39 13.97
C LEU A 172 14.22 28.85 14.90
N ASN A 173 15.46 28.70 14.42
CA ASN A 173 16.54 28.00 15.13
C ASN A 173 17.75 28.85 15.66
N PRO A 174 17.62 30.10 16.21
CA PRO A 174 18.80 30.81 16.75
C PRO A 174 19.30 30.34 18.12
N LEU A 175 18.54 29.52 18.87
CA LEU A 175 18.80 29.25 20.29
C LEU A 175 18.95 27.76 20.63
N ARG A 176 20.14 27.42 21.12
CA ARG A 176 20.59 26.08 21.51
C ARG A 176 19.97 25.61 22.84
N LEU A 177 18.67 25.36 22.84
CA LEU A 177 17.93 24.71 23.93
C LEU A 177 17.26 23.43 23.42
N LEU A 178 17.02 22.48 24.32
CA LEU A 178 16.34 21.23 24.00
C LEU A 178 14.83 21.46 23.82
N VAL A 179 14.17 20.50 23.15
CA VAL A 179 12.80 20.51 22.61
C VAL A 179 12.70 21.12 21.21
N ASP A 180 11.98 20.41 20.33
CA ASP A 180 11.74 20.75 18.93
C ASP A 180 10.55 21.73 18.82
N PRO A 181 10.77 23.02 18.47
CA PRO A 181 9.73 24.05 18.63
C PRO A 181 8.45 23.80 17.82
N MET A 182 8.55 23.18 16.65
CA MET A 182 7.37 22.89 15.83
C MET A 182 6.44 21.86 16.49
N LYS A 183 6.96 20.99 17.37
CA LYS A 183 6.14 20.09 18.18
C LYS A 183 5.40 20.80 19.32
N GLU A 184 5.98 21.87 19.90
CA GLU A 184 5.29 22.67 20.93
C GLU A 184 4.10 23.44 20.36
N TYR A 185 4.20 23.89 19.11
CA TYR A 185 3.17 24.71 18.45
C TYR A 185 2.20 23.93 17.54
N ASN A 186 2.39 22.61 17.36
CA ASN A 186 1.54 21.75 16.51
C ASN A 186 1.35 22.34 15.09
N ALA A 187 2.43 22.88 14.52
CA ALA A 187 2.44 23.57 13.25
C ALA A 187 3.22 22.78 12.20
N SER A 188 2.72 22.76 10.97
CA SER A 188 3.45 22.25 9.81
C SER A 188 3.83 23.36 8.84
N ILE A 189 4.91 23.11 8.12
CA ILE A 189 5.22 23.74 6.84
C ILE A 189 5.39 22.58 5.87
N GLU A 190 4.91 22.73 4.63
CA GLU A 190 4.91 21.65 3.64
C GLU A 190 5.44 22.16 2.31
N PHE A 191 5.88 21.24 1.46
CA PHE A 191 6.10 21.49 0.05
C PHE A 191 5.63 20.28 -0.76
N TYR A 192 5.13 20.58 -1.95
CA TYR A 192 4.69 19.64 -2.95
C TYR A 192 4.97 20.25 -4.32
N TRP A 193 5.45 19.41 -5.21
CA TRP A 193 5.96 19.79 -6.52
C TRP A 193 4.84 19.93 -7.55
N ALA A 194 4.52 21.17 -7.94
CA ALA A 194 3.52 21.50 -8.98
C ALA A 194 4.06 22.61 -9.91
N PRO A 195 5.09 22.34 -10.73
CA PRO A 195 5.95 23.38 -11.30
C PRO A 195 5.29 24.26 -12.36
N LEU A 196 4.14 23.85 -12.90
CA LEU A 196 3.33 24.63 -13.84
C LEU A 196 1.90 24.85 -13.27
N LEU A 197 1.71 24.62 -11.96
CA LEU A 197 0.44 24.51 -11.20
C LEU A 197 -0.53 23.43 -11.73
N VAL A 198 -0.90 23.52 -13.00
CA VAL A 198 -1.63 22.49 -13.74
C VAL A 198 -0.78 21.22 -13.92
N GLU A 199 -1.44 20.11 -14.25
CA GLU A 199 -0.79 18.85 -14.58
C GLU A 199 0.13 18.99 -15.81
N SER A 200 1.35 18.47 -15.70
CA SER A 200 2.39 18.56 -16.72
C SER A 200 3.20 17.26 -16.83
N ASN A 201 3.94 17.11 -17.93
CA ASN A 201 4.93 16.04 -18.04
C ASN A 201 6.15 16.24 -17.09
N SER A 202 6.22 17.39 -16.42
CA SER A 202 7.33 17.78 -15.55
C SER A 202 6.99 17.67 -14.05
N ASP A 203 5.87 17.03 -13.70
CA ASP A 203 5.34 16.90 -12.32
C ASP A 203 6.11 15.89 -11.43
N ASP A 204 7.29 15.44 -11.85
CA ASP A 204 8.16 14.57 -11.05
C ASP A 204 9.37 15.37 -10.51
N PRO A 205 9.55 15.51 -9.18
CA PRO A 205 10.63 16.31 -8.61
C PRO A 205 12.04 15.77 -8.89
N VAL A 206 12.16 14.55 -9.41
CA VAL A 206 13.41 13.91 -9.85
C VAL A 206 13.50 13.89 -11.38
N ALA A 207 12.45 13.40 -12.08
CA ALA A 207 12.45 13.14 -13.53
C ALA A 207 11.99 14.33 -14.41
N HIS A 208 12.04 15.56 -13.91
CA HIS A 208 11.56 16.77 -14.60
C HIS A 208 12.48 17.35 -15.70
N ARG A 209 13.67 16.79 -15.93
CA ARG A 209 14.64 17.31 -16.92
C ARG A 209 14.30 16.88 -18.35
N LEU A 210 13.13 17.31 -18.84
CA LEU A 210 12.62 16.98 -20.18
C LEU A 210 12.92 18.11 -21.20
N PRO A 211 13.28 17.77 -22.47
CA PRO A 211 13.55 18.77 -23.50
C PRO A 211 12.30 19.57 -23.85
N ASP A 212 11.18 18.86 -24.07
CA ASP A 212 9.85 19.41 -24.22
C ASP A 212 9.13 19.44 -22.88
N ARG A 213 8.70 20.63 -22.44
CA ARG A 213 7.70 20.77 -21.38
C ARG A 213 6.32 20.80 -22.02
N ILE A 214 5.38 20.04 -21.44
CA ILE A 214 4.02 19.89 -21.93
C ILE A 214 3.07 20.09 -20.75
N VAL A 215 2.03 20.91 -20.92
CA VAL A 215 1.01 21.19 -19.90
C VAL A 215 -0.37 20.74 -20.34
N ARG A 216 -1.15 20.20 -19.42
CA ARG A 216 -2.60 20.06 -19.54
C ARG A 216 -3.25 21.26 -18.86
N ALA A 217 -3.26 22.39 -19.56
CA ALA A 217 -3.67 23.70 -19.03
C ALA A 217 -5.13 23.80 -18.53
N GLN A 218 -5.88 22.70 -18.53
CA GLN A 218 -7.26 22.55 -18.04
C GLN A 218 -7.42 21.43 -16.99
N SER A 219 -6.32 20.95 -16.38
CA SER A 219 -6.38 19.94 -15.31
C SER A 219 -5.42 20.28 -14.18
N ILE A 220 -5.92 20.21 -12.95
CA ILE A 220 -5.21 20.60 -11.72
C ILE A 220 -5.52 19.65 -10.54
N GLU A 221 -6.55 18.82 -10.67
CA GLU A 221 -7.14 17.94 -9.66
C GLU A 221 -6.12 16.93 -9.09
N LYS A 222 -5.21 16.45 -9.95
CA LYS A 222 -4.08 15.59 -9.61
C LYS A 222 -3.22 16.17 -8.48
N HIS A 223 -2.98 17.49 -8.51
CA HIS A 223 -2.22 18.24 -7.50
C HIS A 223 -3.13 18.71 -6.38
N ALA A 224 -4.34 19.14 -6.73
CA ALA A 224 -5.21 19.86 -5.83
C ALA A 224 -5.81 19.04 -4.70
N LYS A 225 -5.84 17.71 -4.84
CA LYS A 225 -6.17 16.75 -3.76
C LYS A 225 -5.19 16.73 -2.59
N PHE A 226 -4.02 17.38 -2.73
CA PHE A 226 -3.00 17.45 -1.66
C PHE A 226 -3.01 18.80 -0.92
N TRP A 227 -3.48 19.90 -1.55
CA TRP A 227 -3.54 21.24 -0.96
C TRP A 227 -4.91 21.67 -0.43
N THR A 228 -5.90 20.77 -0.42
CA THR A 228 -7.33 21.11 -0.33
C THR A 228 -7.80 21.63 1.03
N ASP A 229 -7.12 21.25 2.10
CA ASP A 229 -7.54 21.40 3.51
C ASP A 229 -6.64 22.33 4.33
N ALA A 230 -5.63 22.95 3.71
CA ALA A 230 -4.67 23.86 4.34
C ALA A 230 -5.28 25.13 4.96
N ASP A 231 -4.71 25.62 6.07
CA ASP A 231 -5.05 26.92 6.65
C ASP A 231 -4.40 28.11 5.91
N ILE A 232 -3.29 27.90 5.21
CA ILE A 232 -2.53 28.94 4.50
C ILE A 232 -1.91 28.34 3.24
N LEU A 233 -2.18 28.90 2.06
CA LEU A 233 -1.61 28.48 0.75
C LEU A 233 -0.81 29.62 0.12
N VAL A 234 0.33 29.30 -0.51
CA VAL A 234 1.24 30.27 -1.16
C VAL A 234 1.68 29.76 -2.53
N PHE A 235 0.99 30.18 -3.59
CA PHE A 235 1.25 29.71 -4.95
C PHE A 235 2.39 30.47 -5.63
N ASN A 236 3.11 29.83 -6.56
CA ASN A 236 4.03 30.50 -7.47
C ASN A 236 4.05 29.77 -8.83
N SER A 237 4.06 30.50 -9.94
CA SER A 237 4.26 29.94 -11.27
C SER A 237 5.02 30.94 -12.15
N TYR A 238 6.25 30.62 -12.58
CA TYR A 238 7.00 31.50 -13.49
C TYR A 238 8.02 30.78 -14.37
N LEU A 239 9.19 30.42 -13.83
CA LEU A 239 10.41 30.16 -14.62
C LEU A 239 10.19 29.22 -15.80
N TRP A 240 9.48 28.11 -15.61
CA TRP A 240 9.34 27.07 -16.63
C TRP A 240 8.34 27.40 -17.74
N TRP A 241 7.60 28.49 -17.60
CA TRP A 241 6.84 29.10 -18.69
C TRP A 241 7.71 29.91 -19.65
N ARG A 242 8.91 30.38 -19.26
CA ARG A 242 9.81 31.23 -20.08
C ARG A 242 10.37 30.48 -21.31
N ARG A 243 9.52 30.29 -22.31
CA ARG A 243 9.76 29.79 -23.66
C ARG A 243 8.97 30.68 -24.62
N SER A 244 9.19 30.56 -25.93
CA SER A 244 8.35 31.25 -26.93
C SER A 244 6.94 30.67 -26.97
N ASN A 245 6.87 29.35 -27.14
CA ASN A 245 5.65 28.56 -27.11
C ASN A 245 5.67 27.57 -25.95
N MET A 246 4.49 27.16 -25.48
CA MET A 246 4.29 25.97 -24.66
C MET A 246 3.52 24.92 -25.46
N LYS A 247 3.90 23.64 -25.31
CA LYS A 247 3.10 22.53 -25.84
C LYS A 247 1.93 22.28 -24.88
N VAL A 248 0.72 22.63 -25.32
CA VAL A 248 -0.50 22.43 -24.55
C VAL A 248 -1.23 21.20 -25.08
N LEU A 249 -1.58 20.30 -24.17
CA LEU A 249 -2.23 19.03 -24.43
C LEU A 249 -3.70 19.08 -24.03
N TRP A 250 -4.59 18.89 -25.00
CA TRP A 250 -6.01 18.56 -24.76
C TRP A 250 -6.21 17.05 -24.82
N GLY A 251 -6.90 16.50 -23.82
CA GLY A 251 -6.88 15.06 -23.49
C GLY A 251 -6.03 14.81 -22.24
N SER A 252 -5.43 13.63 -22.12
CA SER A 252 -4.50 13.23 -21.07
C SER A 252 -3.15 12.76 -21.62
N PHE A 253 -2.13 12.72 -20.76
CA PHE A 253 -0.80 12.18 -21.11
C PHE A 253 -0.81 10.68 -21.48
N GLN A 254 -1.96 10.01 -21.34
CA GLN A 254 -2.16 8.59 -21.64
C GLN A 254 -2.93 8.36 -22.95
N ASP A 255 -3.48 9.41 -23.59
CA ASP A 255 -4.28 9.30 -24.81
C ASP A 255 -3.41 9.40 -26.08
N SER A 256 -3.53 8.42 -26.99
CA SER A 256 -2.85 8.44 -28.30
C SER A 256 -3.30 9.61 -29.17
N ASP A 257 -4.54 10.04 -28.98
CA ASP A 257 -5.24 11.03 -29.80
C ASP A 257 -5.18 12.42 -29.14
N GLY A 258 -4.37 12.56 -28.09
CA GLY A 258 -4.15 13.81 -27.36
C GLY A 258 -3.69 14.92 -28.30
N ILE A 259 -4.48 15.99 -28.39
CA ILE A 259 -4.19 17.08 -29.33
C ILE A 259 -3.16 17.99 -28.67
N TYR A 260 -1.92 17.88 -29.12
CA TYR A 260 -0.87 18.86 -28.81
C TYR A 260 -1.02 20.06 -29.75
N LYS A 261 -0.99 21.28 -29.20
CA LYS A 261 -0.71 22.49 -29.97
C LYS A 261 0.39 23.27 -29.28
N GLU A 262 1.28 23.85 -30.07
CA GLU A 262 2.09 24.95 -29.58
C GLU A 262 1.21 26.20 -29.51
N ILE A 263 1.05 26.73 -28.30
CA ILE A 263 0.41 28.02 -28.05
C ILE A 263 1.50 28.99 -27.59
N GLU A 264 1.38 30.27 -27.94
CA GLU A 264 2.19 31.33 -27.34
C GLU A 264 2.22 31.21 -25.81
N MET A 265 3.39 31.44 -25.21
CA MET A 265 3.61 31.35 -23.76
C MET A 265 2.55 32.09 -22.94
N LEU A 266 2.25 33.35 -23.28
CA LEU A 266 1.34 34.19 -22.50
C LEU A 266 -0.08 33.61 -22.47
N ARG A 267 -0.59 33.15 -23.62
CA ARG A 267 -1.91 32.53 -23.71
C ARG A 267 -1.95 31.16 -23.01
N SER A 268 -0.83 30.43 -23.00
CA SER A 268 -0.69 29.17 -22.26
C SER A 268 -0.75 29.40 -20.74
N TYR A 269 -0.06 30.46 -20.28
CA TYR A 269 -0.03 30.88 -18.89
C TYR A 269 -1.41 31.39 -18.42
N GLU A 270 -2.09 32.19 -19.26
CA GLU A 270 -3.47 32.64 -19.03
C GLU A 270 -4.43 31.46 -18.82
N MET A 271 -4.35 30.41 -19.65
CA MET A 271 -5.17 29.21 -19.49
C MET A 271 -4.90 28.50 -18.16
N ALA A 272 -3.64 28.36 -17.75
CA ALA A 272 -3.29 27.73 -16.47
C ALA A 272 -3.69 28.57 -15.25
N MET A 273 -3.53 29.90 -15.30
CA MET A 273 -4.01 30.80 -14.25
C MET A 273 -5.54 30.77 -14.13
N LYS A 274 -6.26 30.64 -15.25
CA LYS A 274 -7.72 30.49 -15.26
C LYS A 274 -8.17 29.20 -14.57
N THR A 275 -7.56 28.07 -14.90
CA THR A 275 -7.86 26.79 -14.24
C THR A 275 -7.51 26.80 -12.76
N TRP A 276 -6.43 27.49 -12.36
CA TRP A 276 -6.10 27.69 -10.95
C TRP A 276 -7.13 28.57 -10.22
N SER A 277 -7.58 29.70 -10.79
CA SER A 277 -8.56 30.58 -10.15
C SER A 277 -9.96 29.97 -10.07
N ASP A 278 -10.46 29.39 -11.17
CA ASP A 278 -11.76 28.72 -11.18
C ASP A 278 -11.78 27.49 -10.24
N TRP A 279 -10.63 26.82 -10.03
CA TRP A 279 -10.52 25.77 -9.01
C TRP A 279 -10.58 26.32 -7.58
N LEU A 280 -9.82 27.37 -7.28
CA LEU A 280 -9.76 27.99 -5.94
C LEU A 280 -11.11 28.51 -5.46
N GLU A 281 -11.92 29.09 -6.35
CA GLU A 281 -13.22 29.68 -6.00
C GLU A 281 -14.17 28.66 -5.34
N ILE A 282 -14.14 27.43 -5.85
CA ILE A 282 -15.10 26.36 -5.53
C ILE A 282 -14.61 25.53 -4.33
N HIS A 283 -13.31 25.25 -4.25
CA HIS A 283 -12.78 24.21 -3.36
C HIS A 283 -12.15 24.72 -2.07
N VAL A 284 -11.84 26.02 -1.97
CA VAL A 284 -11.16 26.58 -0.78
C VAL A 284 -12.15 27.18 0.22
N ASN A 285 -12.01 26.80 1.49
CA ASN A 285 -12.80 27.36 2.58
C ASN A 285 -12.37 28.80 2.89
N ARG A 286 -13.12 29.76 2.35
CA ARG A 286 -12.89 31.21 2.45
C ARG A 286 -12.88 31.77 3.88
N SER A 287 -13.36 31.01 4.87
CA SER A 287 -13.39 31.38 6.28
C SER A 287 -12.24 30.78 7.10
N LYS A 288 -11.45 29.87 6.52
CA LYS A 288 -10.34 29.14 7.17
C LYS A 288 -9.01 29.40 6.48
N THR A 289 -8.99 29.34 5.15
CA THR A 289 -7.77 29.32 4.35
C THR A 289 -7.36 30.72 3.89
N GLN A 290 -6.16 31.15 4.27
CA GLN A 290 -5.52 32.35 3.73
C GLN A 290 -4.81 32.03 2.41
N LEU A 291 -4.90 32.91 1.42
CA LEU A 291 -4.39 32.68 0.07
C LEU A 291 -3.37 33.74 -0.35
N PHE A 292 -2.22 33.29 -0.83
CA PHE A 292 -1.13 34.12 -1.33
C PHE A 292 -0.66 33.65 -2.71
N PHE A 293 -0.13 34.57 -3.51
CA PHE A 293 0.60 34.26 -4.74
C PHE A 293 1.91 35.06 -4.76
N THR A 294 3.04 34.38 -4.90
CA THR A 294 4.37 34.99 -5.03
C THR A 294 4.63 35.34 -6.50
N SER A 295 5.04 36.57 -6.78
CA SER A 295 5.37 37.04 -8.13
C SER A 295 6.63 36.37 -8.72
N MET A 296 7.04 36.84 -9.90
CA MET A 296 8.18 36.29 -10.65
C MET A 296 9.50 36.43 -9.88
N SER A 297 10.32 35.37 -9.91
CA SER A 297 11.75 35.47 -9.63
C SER A 297 12.50 35.73 -10.94
N PRO A 298 13.31 36.79 -11.05
CA PRO A 298 14.13 37.05 -12.23
C PRO A 298 15.27 36.04 -12.36
N THR A 299 15.96 36.07 -13.49
CA THR A 299 17.24 35.39 -13.72
C THR A 299 18.30 36.40 -14.15
N HIS A 300 19.54 36.24 -13.68
CA HIS A 300 20.65 37.12 -14.00
C HIS A 300 21.62 36.44 -14.98
N GLU A 301 21.07 35.95 -16.09
CA GLU A 301 21.77 35.16 -17.12
C GLU A 301 22.56 36.02 -18.13
N ARG A 302 22.39 37.35 -18.12
CA ARG A 302 23.02 38.29 -19.08
C ARG A 302 23.52 39.56 -18.40
N ALA A 303 24.83 39.71 -18.30
CA ALA A 303 25.41 40.87 -17.60
C ALA A 303 25.30 42.20 -18.36
N GLU A 304 24.97 42.17 -19.66
CA GLU A 304 24.59 43.38 -20.42
C GLU A 304 23.38 44.11 -19.81
N GLU A 305 22.51 43.41 -19.07
CA GLU A 305 21.34 44.01 -18.43
C GLU A 305 21.70 44.98 -17.28
N TRP A 306 22.94 44.93 -16.76
CA TRP A 306 23.46 45.85 -15.74
C TRP A 306 24.79 46.52 -16.11
N GLY A 307 25.16 46.50 -17.40
CA GLY A 307 26.28 47.26 -17.95
C GLY A 307 27.61 46.52 -18.10
N ASN A 308 27.63 45.21 -17.81
CA ASN A 308 28.79 44.32 -18.01
C ASN A 308 28.76 43.66 -19.40
N SER A 309 29.75 42.82 -19.72
CA SER A 309 29.92 42.26 -21.08
C SER A 309 28.88 41.19 -21.45
N ARG A 310 28.63 41.01 -22.75
CA ARG A 310 27.64 40.05 -23.29
C ARG A 310 27.94 38.58 -23.05
N ASP A 311 29.20 38.24 -22.78
CA ASP A 311 29.69 36.89 -22.50
C ASP A 311 29.73 36.57 -20.99
N GLN A 312 29.27 37.50 -20.16
CA GLN A 312 29.20 37.41 -18.70
C GLN A 312 27.75 37.28 -18.20
N ASN A 313 27.61 36.76 -16.98
CA ASN A 313 26.35 36.55 -16.26
C ASN A 313 26.61 36.77 -14.75
N CYS A 314 25.79 36.23 -13.85
CA CYS A 314 25.99 36.33 -12.40
C CYS A 314 27.34 35.80 -11.85
N TYR A 315 28.17 35.13 -12.66
CA TYR A 315 29.48 34.66 -12.22
C TYR A 315 30.42 35.83 -11.84
N ASN A 316 31.00 35.73 -10.64
CA ASN A 316 31.80 36.78 -9.98
C ASN A 316 31.05 38.10 -9.68
N GLU A 317 29.71 38.13 -9.76
CA GLU A 317 28.95 39.27 -9.25
C GLU A 317 28.88 39.20 -7.71
N THR A 318 29.38 40.24 -7.02
CA THR A 318 29.52 40.29 -5.55
C THR A 318 28.75 41.42 -4.88
N GLU A 319 28.19 42.34 -5.67
CA GLU A 319 27.45 43.54 -5.21
C GLU A 319 26.11 43.66 -5.96
N PRO A 320 25.03 44.15 -5.33
CA PRO A 320 23.75 44.36 -5.98
C PRO A 320 23.72 45.60 -6.88
N ILE A 321 22.64 45.72 -7.67
CA ILE A 321 22.34 46.90 -8.49
C ILE A 321 21.74 47.98 -7.59
N LEU A 322 22.48 49.07 -7.37
CA LEU A 322 22.06 50.17 -6.48
C LEU A 322 21.20 51.25 -7.17
N LYS A 323 20.87 51.08 -8.45
CA LYS A 323 20.05 52.02 -9.22
C LYS A 323 18.57 51.86 -8.84
N GLU A 324 18.07 52.70 -7.93
CA GLU A 324 16.63 52.74 -7.59
C GLU A 324 15.77 52.81 -8.86
N GLY A 325 14.67 52.04 -8.90
CA GLY A 325 13.82 51.92 -10.08
C GLY A 325 14.38 51.07 -11.24
N TYR A 326 15.48 50.33 -11.05
CA TYR A 326 15.89 49.27 -11.99
C TYR A 326 14.76 48.25 -12.22
N SER A 327 14.73 47.68 -13.43
CA SER A 327 14.01 46.46 -13.78
C SER A 327 14.71 45.83 -14.99
N GLY A 328 14.74 44.50 -15.05
CA GLY A 328 15.49 43.74 -16.06
C GLY A 328 14.62 43.26 -17.22
N ASN A 329 15.27 42.75 -18.26
CA ASN A 329 14.64 41.92 -19.28
C ASN A 329 14.60 40.43 -18.88
N GLY A 330 15.17 40.07 -17.72
CA GLY A 330 14.98 38.78 -17.05
C GLY A 330 13.52 38.50 -16.63
N SER A 331 12.71 39.54 -16.44
CA SER A 331 11.29 39.48 -16.06
C SER A 331 10.34 39.63 -17.26
N ASP A 332 9.09 39.14 -17.16
CA ASP A 332 8.03 39.49 -18.14
C ASP A 332 6.82 40.16 -17.46
N PRO A 333 6.71 41.51 -17.51
CA PRO A 333 5.57 42.24 -16.98
C PRO A 333 4.20 41.83 -17.56
N LYS A 334 4.14 41.20 -18.74
CA LYS A 334 2.89 40.70 -19.32
C LYS A 334 2.37 39.47 -18.56
N MET A 335 3.26 38.60 -18.07
CA MET A 335 2.87 37.47 -17.21
C MET A 335 2.28 37.95 -15.88
N MET A 336 2.84 39.01 -15.28
CA MET A 336 2.28 39.57 -14.04
C MET A 336 0.87 40.10 -14.22
N ARG A 337 0.56 40.79 -15.32
CA ARG A 337 -0.80 41.27 -15.61
C ARG A 337 -1.83 40.15 -15.69
N ILE A 338 -1.42 38.94 -16.09
CA ILE A 338 -2.30 37.76 -16.10
C ILE A 338 -2.57 37.27 -14.68
N VAL A 339 -1.57 37.25 -13.79
CA VAL A 339 -1.75 36.91 -12.36
C VAL A 339 -2.61 37.96 -11.65
N GLU A 340 -2.32 39.24 -11.89
CA GLU A 340 -3.08 40.38 -11.36
C GLU A 340 -4.56 40.29 -11.76
N ALA A 341 -4.85 40.05 -13.05
CA ALA A 341 -6.21 39.86 -13.54
C ALA A 341 -6.91 38.64 -12.92
N ALA A 342 -6.21 37.51 -12.74
CA ALA A 342 -6.78 36.34 -12.08
C ALA A 342 -7.07 36.57 -10.58
N ILE A 343 -6.22 37.33 -9.90
CA ILE A 343 -6.41 37.71 -8.48
C ILE A 343 -7.54 38.73 -8.33
N ASP A 344 -7.64 39.73 -9.21
CA ASP A 344 -8.75 40.70 -9.19
C ASP A 344 -10.09 40.04 -9.57
N GLU A 345 -10.09 39.03 -10.46
CA GLU A 345 -11.27 38.22 -10.73
C GLU A 345 -11.71 37.43 -9.48
N LEU A 346 -10.79 36.72 -8.81
CA LEU A 346 -11.07 36.01 -7.55
C LEU A 346 -11.59 36.96 -6.46
N LYS A 347 -10.97 38.14 -6.33
CA LYS A 347 -11.35 39.19 -5.38
C LYS A 347 -12.75 39.75 -5.67
N ALA A 348 -13.11 39.95 -6.94
CA ALA A 348 -14.46 40.31 -7.36
C ALA A 348 -15.50 39.20 -7.06
N ARG A 349 -15.10 37.93 -7.18
CA ARG A 349 -15.90 36.76 -6.76
C ARG A 349 -15.89 36.52 -5.24
N GLY A 350 -15.28 37.40 -4.44
CA GLY A 350 -15.27 37.32 -2.97
C GLY A 350 -14.26 36.33 -2.38
N LEU A 351 -13.11 36.12 -3.03
CA LEU A 351 -11.98 35.32 -2.53
C LEU A 351 -10.73 36.20 -2.49
N LYS A 352 -10.24 36.54 -1.28
CA LYS A 352 -9.05 37.39 -1.11
C LYS A 352 -7.76 36.58 -1.29
N VAL A 353 -7.13 36.69 -2.46
CA VAL A 353 -5.73 36.30 -2.67
C VAL A 353 -4.83 37.52 -2.51
N GLN A 354 -3.69 37.37 -1.83
CA GLN A 354 -2.70 38.43 -1.65
C GLN A 354 -1.45 38.21 -2.50
N MET A 355 -1.09 39.20 -3.32
CA MET A 355 0.17 39.20 -4.06
C MET A 355 1.36 39.48 -3.12
N ILE A 356 2.40 38.66 -3.21
CA ILE A 356 3.72 38.90 -2.63
C ILE A 356 4.62 39.36 -3.79
N ASN A 357 4.77 40.67 -3.98
CA ASN A 357 5.41 41.23 -5.17
C ASN A 357 6.94 41.33 -5.02
N ILE A 358 7.60 40.17 -5.16
CA ILE A 358 9.05 40.02 -5.03
C ILE A 358 9.84 40.48 -6.26
N THR A 359 9.19 40.77 -7.39
CA THR A 359 9.88 40.87 -8.69
C THR A 359 10.93 41.97 -8.69
N GLN A 360 10.53 43.23 -8.52
CA GLN A 360 11.49 44.35 -8.59
C GLN A 360 12.54 44.28 -7.47
N LEU A 361 12.16 43.88 -6.25
CA LEU A 361 13.12 43.77 -5.15
C LEU A 361 14.17 42.67 -5.41
N THR A 362 13.84 41.61 -6.14
CA THR A 362 14.81 40.56 -6.51
C THR A 362 15.64 40.91 -7.75
N GLU A 363 15.16 41.77 -8.65
CA GLU A 363 15.92 42.27 -9.82
C GLU A 363 17.15 43.11 -9.46
N TYR A 364 17.26 43.59 -8.22
CA TYR A 364 18.49 44.24 -7.76
C TYR A 364 19.63 43.25 -7.45
N ARG A 365 19.34 41.95 -7.24
CA ARG A 365 20.20 41.04 -6.47
C ARG A 365 21.03 40.08 -7.32
N LYS A 366 21.65 40.58 -8.39
CA LYS A 366 22.49 39.80 -9.32
C LYS A 366 23.57 38.93 -8.66
N GLU A 367 24.05 39.33 -7.49
CA GLU A 367 25.06 38.65 -6.68
C GLU A 367 24.48 37.56 -5.77
N GLY A 368 23.17 37.51 -5.54
CA GLY A 368 22.51 36.57 -4.62
C GLY A 368 22.37 35.13 -5.10
N HIS A 369 22.83 34.83 -6.32
CA HIS A 369 22.73 33.49 -6.95
C HIS A 369 23.88 32.56 -6.52
N PRO A 370 23.68 31.22 -6.48
CA PRO A 370 24.77 30.26 -6.26
C PRO A 370 25.86 30.32 -7.30
N SER A 371 25.54 30.68 -8.55
CA SER A 371 26.50 30.67 -9.64
C SER A 371 27.14 29.27 -9.74
N ILE A 372 28.47 29.14 -9.59
CA ILE A 372 29.13 27.83 -9.56
C ILE A 372 29.10 27.13 -8.18
N TYR A 373 28.82 27.88 -7.10
CA TYR A 373 28.95 27.46 -5.70
C TYR A 373 27.72 26.67 -5.22
N ARG A 374 27.54 25.49 -5.81
CA ARG A 374 26.43 24.57 -5.53
C ARG A 374 26.81 23.15 -5.95
N LYS A 375 26.11 22.14 -5.44
CA LYS A 375 26.30 20.75 -5.90
C LYS A 375 26.02 20.60 -7.38
N GLN A 376 27.06 20.22 -8.11
CA GLN A 376 26.99 19.81 -9.50
C GLN A 376 26.67 18.31 -9.52
N TRP A 377 25.51 17.96 -10.06
CA TRP A 377 24.97 16.60 -10.05
C TRP A 377 25.52 15.75 -11.19
N ASP A 378 25.96 16.41 -12.25
CA ASP A 378 26.49 15.86 -13.49
C ASP A 378 27.98 16.28 -13.57
N PRO A 379 28.94 15.39 -13.91
CA PRO A 379 30.34 15.75 -14.03
C PRO A 379 30.56 16.82 -15.11
N LEU A 380 31.15 17.95 -14.73
CA LEU A 380 31.44 19.06 -15.65
C LEU A 380 32.50 18.65 -16.69
N THR A 381 32.31 19.10 -17.94
CA THR A 381 33.32 18.91 -19.00
C THR A 381 34.54 19.81 -18.76
N GLN A 382 35.69 19.48 -19.37
CA GLN A 382 36.88 20.34 -19.32
C GLN A 382 36.65 21.72 -19.97
N GLU A 383 35.74 21.80 -20.95
CA GLU A 383 35.29 23.07 -21.53
C GLU A 383 34.49 23.89 -20.50
N GLN A 384 33.55 23.27 -19.78
CA GLN A 384 32.80 23.94 -18.72
C GLN A 384 33.72 24.40 -17.59
N ILE A 385 34.64 23.55 -17.12
CA ILE A 385 35.62 23.89 -16.07
C ILE A 385 36.51 25.06 -16.51
N SER A 386 36.93 25.11 -17.78
CA SER A 386 37.74 26.23 -18.30
C SER A 386 36.94 27.52 -18.52
N LYS A 387 35.61 27.45 -18.60
CA LYS A 387 34.71 28.61 -18.74
C LYS A 387 33.58 28.58 -17.70
N PRO A 388 33.80 29.01 -16.45
CA PRO A 388 32.81 29.01 -15.38
C PRO A 388 31.46 29.68 -15.69
N THR A 389 31.45 30.74 -16.53
CA THR A 389 30.20 31.38 -16.98
C THR A 389 29.26 30.43 -17.73
N SER A 390 29.76 29.31 -18.29
CA SER A 390 28.96 28.33 -19.03
C SER A 390 28.13 27.37 -18.16
N TYR A 391 28.39 27.27 -16.85
CA TYR A 391 27.65 26.40 -15.93
C TYR A 391 27.18 27.11 -14.63
N ALA A 392 27.35 28.44 -14.57
CA ALA A 392 26.88 29.26 -13.47
C ALA A 392 25.34 29.27 -13.37
N ASP A 393 24.81 28.86 -12.22
CA ASP A 393 23.38 28.91 -11.89
C ASP A 393 22.97 30.34 -11.49
N CYS A 394 22.57 31.12 -12.50
CA CYS A 394 22.04 32.48 -12.35
C CYS A 394 20.51 32.52 -12.24
N ILE A 395 19.95 31.47 -11.63
CA ILE A 395 18.52 31.24 -11.49
C ILE A 395 18.19 31.07 -10.01
N HIS A 396 18.70 30.02 -9.36
CA HIS A 396 18.46 29.73 -7.93
C HIS A 396 19.12 30.76 -7.01
N TRP A 397 18.83 30.73 -5.71
CA TRP A 397 19.35 31.71 -4.75
C TRP A 397 20.18 31.03 -3.65
N CYS A 398 21.22 31.71 -3.16
CA CYS A 398 21.92 31.27 -1.97
C CYS A 398 21.04 31.46 -0.71
N LEU A 399 21.20 30.56 0.26
CA LEU A 399 20.65 30.69 1.61
C LEU A 399 21.80 30.71 2.64
N PRO A 400 21.75 31.55 3.70
CA PRO A 400 20.89 32.73 3.83
C PRO A 400 21.14 33.73 2.70
N GLY A 401 20.18 34.61 2.41
CA GLY A 401 20.29 35.56 1.31
C GLY A 401 18.97 36.22 0.91
N VAL A 402 18.79 36.42 -0.40
CA VAL A 402 17.64 37.12 -0.98
C VAL A 402 16.27 36.52 -0.59
N PRO A 403 16.10 35.19 -0.54
CA PRO A 403 14.83 34.56 -0.17
C PRO A 403 14.33 34.93 1.24
N ASP A 404 15.24 35.07 2.22
CA ASP A 404 14.92 35.36 3.62
C ASP A 404 14.13 36.68 3.80
N THR A 405 14.33 37.62 2.87
CA THR A 405 13.64 38.91 2.86
C THR A 405 12.18 38.78 2.43
N MET A 406 11.89 37.87 1.51
CA MET A 406 10.55 37.65 0.99
C MET A 406 9.63 37.10 2.09
N ASP A 407 10.16 36.21 2.92
CA ASP A 407 9.50 35.67 4.11
C ASP A 407 9.05 36.78 5.06
N ILE A 408 9.96 37.70 5.44
CA ILE A 408 9.62 38.85 6.29
C ILE A 408 8.51 39.69 5.65
N THR A 409 8.64 40.07 4.38
CA THR A 409 7.62 40.88 3.67
C THR A 409 6.24 40.22 3.57
N THR A 410 6.15 38.92 3.89
CA THR A 410 4.88 38.20 3.95
C THR A 410 4.35 38.09 5.40
N THR A 411 5.21 37.86 6.40
CA THR A 411 4.82 37.87 7.84
C THR A 411 4.17 39.18 8.28
N THR A 412 4.53 40.29 7.66
CA THR A 412 3.99 41.64 7.92
C THR A 412 2.59 41.89 7.37
N THR A 413 2.09 41.01 6.50
CA THR A 413 0.80 41.21 5.80
C THR A 413 -0.39 40.56 6.50
N THR A 414 -0.16 39.66 7.46
CA THR A 414 -1.20 38.96 8.23
C THR A 414 -1.62 39.77 9.46
N PRO A 415 -2.89 40.17 9.61
CA PRO A 415 -3.35 40.96 10.76
C PRO A 415 -3.34 40.15 12.06
N SER A 416 -2.58 40.60 13.06
CA SER A 416 -2.57 40.00 14.40
C SER A 416 -3.80 40.40 15.22
N GLN A 417 -4.58 39.42 15.70
CA GLN A 417 -5.61 39.66 16.72
C GLN A 417 -5.08 39.35 18.12
N GLY A 418 -5.28 40.26 19.07
CA GLY A 418 -5.06 40.03 20.50
C GLY A 418 -3.67 40.40 21.02
N GLY A 419 -3.52 41.61 21.58
CA GLY A 419 -2.33 42.01 22.32
C GLY A 419 -2.67 42.46 23.75
N GLN A 420 -2.04 41.87 24.76
CA GLN A 420 -1.97 42.41 26.12
C GLN A 420 -0.62 42.07 26.79
N LYS A 421 -0.28 42.81 27.85
CA LYS A 421 1.11 43.02 28.30
C LYS A 421 1.59 41.99 29.33
N ALA A 422 2.83 41.53 29.19
CA ALA A 422 3.66 41.00 30.27
C ALA A 422 5.08 41.61 30.20
N ARG A 423 5.81 41.64 31.32
CA ARG A 423 7.10 42.35 31.47
C ARG A 423 8.28 41.39 31.71
N GLU A 424 9.48 41.89 31.39
CA GLU A 424 10.75 41.18 31.49
C GLU A 424 11.21 40.88 32.94
N ARG A 425 12.07 39.86 33.08
CA ARG A 425 13.31 39.96 33.88
C ARG A 425 14.36 38.92 33.42
N TYR A 426 15.52 38.94 34.06
CA TYR A 426 16.83 38.72 33.43
C TYR A 426 17.73 37.74 34.22
N CYS A 427 18.92 37.45 33.64
CA CYS A 427 20.13 36.83 34.23
C CYS A 427 20.30 35.29 34.12
N ASP A 428 21.36 34.95 33.37
CA ASP A 428 22.21 33.73 33.39
C ASP A 428 23.38 33.99 34.42
N PRO A 429 24.47 33.18 34.56
CA PRO A 429 24.78 31.85 34.00
C PRO A 429 25.36 30.80 35.00
N ALA A 430 25.62 29.57 34.52
CA ALA A 430 26.94 28.87 34.55
C ALA A 430 26.95 27.33 34.84
N GLU A 431 27.50 26.61 33.85
CA GLU A 431 28.39 25.42 33.93
C GLU A 431 27.96 23.96 34.25
N ASN A 432 28.48 23.10 33.35
CA ASN A 432 29.05 21.75 33.52
C ASN A 432 28.22 20.44 33.64
N THR A 433 28.06 19.80 32.47
CA THR A 433 28.46 18.42 32.10
C THR A 433 28.15 17.19 33.00
N GLY A 434 27.59 16.12 32.43
CA GLY A 434 27.13 14.91 33.18
C GLY A 434 27.52 13.50 32.66
N LYS A 435 27.38 13.21 31.35
CA LYS A 435 27.70 11.92 30.66
C LYS A 435 26.85 10.66 30.97
N ALA A 436 26.93 9.74 30.00
CA ALA A 436 26.87 8.27 30.10
C ALA A 436 25.57 7.60 30.57
N GLU A 437 24.79 7.17 29.58
CA GLU A 437 24.73 5.77 29.12
C GLU A 437 24.95 4.61 30.11
N ALA A 438 24.28 3.50 29.74
CA ALA A 438 24.47 2.15 30.24
C ALA A 438 23.89 1.92 31.67
N ALA A 439 23.53 0.68 32.03
CA ALA A 439 24.04 -0.54 31.42
C ALA A 439 23.14 -1.78 31.56
N VAL A 440 23.32 -2.69 30.58
CA VAL A 440 23.67 -4.10 30.83
C VAL A 440 22.55 -5.11 31.16
N ARG A 441 22.63 -6.29 30.49
CA ARG A 441 22.89 -7.55 31.24
C ARG A 441 21.91 -8.76 31.12
N GLU A 442 20.96 -8.77 30.17
CA GLU A 442 19.82 -9.74 29.91
C GLU A 442 19.74 -11.17 30.50
N GLN A 443 20.22 -12.15 29.73
CA GLN A 443 19.65 -13.46 29.29
C GLN A 443 18.21 -13.52 28.67
N TYR A 444 17.86 -14.16 27.52
CA TYR A 444 18.33 -15.44 26.92
C TYR A 444 17.42 -16.07 25.77
N ARG A 445 16.32 -16.80 26.03
CA ARG A 445 16.13 -18.12 25.33
C ARG A 445 14.68 -18.65 25.14
N ALA A 446 14.31 -19.80 24.52
CA ALA A 446 14.83 -20.78 23.50
C ALA A 446 13.72 -21.70 23.04
N THR A 447 14.04 -22.46 22.00
CA THR A 447 13.26 -23.53 21.38
C THR A 447 12.14 -22.91 20.51
N LEU A 448 11.32 -23.55 19.66
CA LEU A 448 10.97 -24.92 19.29
C LEU A 448 9.75 -25.74 19.78
N ARG A 449 8.68 -25.96 18.99
CA ARG A 449 8.33 -27.28 18.33
C ARG A 449 6.84 -27.42 17.81
N ASN A 450 6.59 -28.14 16.67
CA ASN A 450 5.33 -28.28 15.86
C ASN A 450 4.45 -29.44 16.39
N ALA A 451 3.22 -29.56 15.87
CA ALA A 451 2.65 -30.77 15.24
C ALA A 451 1.83 -31.81 16.04
N THR A 452 0.48 -31.69 16.08
CA THR A 452 -0.58 -32.67 15.56
C THR A 452 -1.55 -33.56 16.37
N GLN A 453 -2.65 -33.95 15.68
CA GLN A 453 -3.52 -35.13 15.84
C GLN A 453 -3.88 -35.68 17.26
N GLY A 454 -5.11 -36.17 17.50
CA GLY A 454 -6.24 -36.41 16.61
C GLY A 454 -6.49 -37.90 16.29
N GLY A 455 -7.71 -38.20 15.85
CA GLY A 455 -8.09 -39.46 15.18
C GLY A 455 -8.80 -40.54 16.02
N GLY A 456 -9.90 -41.09 15.46
CA GLY A 456 -10.23 -42.53 15.60
C GLY A 456 -11.66 -42.92 16.02
N GLY A 457 -12.35 -43.73 15.17
CA GLY A 457 -13.00 -44.96 15.70
C GLY A 457 -14.46 -45.36 15.31
N GLY A 458 -14.71 -45.84 14.08
CA GLY A 458 -15.75 -46.86 13.76
C GLY A 458 -17.24 -46.45 13.72
N GLY A 459 -18.17 -47.22 13.10
CA GLY A 459 -17.98 -48.38 12.21
C GLY A 459 -19.30 -49.13 11.83
N GLY A 460 -19.40 -49.62 10.57
CA GLY A 460 -20.48 -50.52 10.06
C GLY A 460 -21.72 -49.84 9.43
N GLY A 461 -22.46 -50.42 8.47
CA GLY A 461 -22.22 -51.65 7.68
C GLY A 461 -23.37 -52.03 6.69
N ARG A 462 -23.03 -52.80 5.64
CA ARG A 462 -23.88 -53.63 4.73
C ARG A 462 -25.10 -53.03 3.94
N ALA A 463 -24.88 -52.90 2.64
CA ALA A 463 -25.60 -53.59 1.53
C ALA A 463 -27.16 -53.61 1.42
N ALA A 464 -27.63 -52.82 0.44
CA ALA A 464 -28.68 -53.05 -0.58
C ALA A 464 -29.64 -54.27 -0.55
N LEU A 465 -30.87 -54.03 -1.03
CA LEU A 465 -31.44 -54.80 -2.16
C LEU A 465 -32.38 -53.96 -3.05
N TYR A 466 -32.58 -54.40 -4.30
CA TYR A 466 -33.48 -53.79 -5.31
C TYR A 466 -34.85 -54.50 -5.35
N ALA A 467 -35.87 -53.81 -5.89
CA ALA A 467 -36.84 -54.27 -6.92
C ALA A 467 -38.21 -53.51 -6.79
N PHE A 468 -39.18 -53.55 -7.72
CA PHE A 468 -39.30 -54.24 -9.03
C PHE A 468 -39.81 -53.24 -10.10
N ALA A 469 -40.01 -53.66 -11.36
CA ALA A 469 -40.16 -52.78 -12.52
C ALA A 469 -41.43 -52.96 -13.38
N ALA A 470 -41.68 -51.92 -14.20
CA ALA A 470 -42.10 -51.95 -15.62
C ALA A 470 -43.57 -51.76 -16.08
N LYS A 471 -43.66 -51.18 -17.29
CA LYS A 471 -44.75 -51.13 -18.31
C LYS A 471 -45.76 -49.95 -18.29
N GLY A 472 -45.98 -49.39 -19.49
CA GLY A 472 -46.95 -48.34 -19.84
C GLY A 472 -46.40 -47.43 -20.97
N VAL A 473 -47.14 -47.20 -22.07
CA VAL A 473 -46.58 -46.59 -23.31
C VAL A 473 -47.53 -45.61 -24.02
N ALA A 474 -46.97 -44.46 -24.45
CA ALA A 474 -47.51 -43.44 -25.38
C ALA A 474 -48.74 -42.61 -24.89
N LYS A 475 -48.94 -41.35 -25.32
CA LYS A 475 -48.55 -40.65 -26.56
C LYS A 475 -48.19 -39.16 -26.40
N THR A 476 -47.35 -38.69 -27.33
CA THR A 476 -47.26 -37.33 -27.95
C THR A 476 -46.91 -36.06 -27.16
N ALA A 477 -45.97 -35.30 -27.76
CA ALA A 477 -45.58 -33.89 -27.58
C ALA A 477 -44.78 -33.49 -26.31
N PRO A 478 -43.93 -32.44 -26.38
CA PRO A 478 -43.39 -31.71 -27.54
C PRO A 478 -41.88 -31.99 -27.74
N LEU A 479 -41.13 -31.04 -28.31
CA LEU A 479 -39.68 -31.09 -28.55
C LEU A 479 -38.89 -31.41 -27.27
N MET A 480 -37.85 -32.25 -27.36
CA MET A 480 -37.08 -32.71 -26.20
C MET A 480 -36.14 -31.61 -25.68
N ASP A 481 -36.33 -31.22 -24.41
CA ASP A 481 -35.46 -30.26 -23.70
C ASP A 481 -34.11 -30.90 -23.36
N LEU A 482 -33.04 -30.45 -24.05
CA LEU A 482 -31.67 -30.91 -23.84
C LEU A 482 -31.01 -30.36 -22.56
N THR A 483 -31.65 -29.47 -21.80
CA THR A 483 -31.01 -28.77 -20.68
C THR A 483 -30.93 -29.57 -19.37
N SER A 484 -31.47 -30.79 -19.32
CA SER A 484 -31.38 -31.67 -18.13
C SER A 484 -30.45 -32.88 -18.35
N SER A 485 -29.17 -32.72 -17.98
CA SER A 485 -28.22 -33.84 -17.83
C SER A 485 -27.26 -33.61 -16.67
N PRO A 486 -27.01 -34.60 -15.80
CA PRO A 486 -26.25 -34.44 -14.56
C PRO A 486 -24.71 -34.40 -14.74
N LEU A 487 -24.23 -34.11 -15.95
CA LEU A 487 -22.94 -34.58 -16.48
C LEU A 487 -21.67 -33.97 -15.83
N PHE A 488 -21.79 -32.84 -15.14
CA PHE A 488 -20.64 -32.03 -14.70
C PHE A 488 -20.56 -31.81 -13.18
N LYS A 489 -21.44 -32.44 -12.38
CA LYS A 489 -21.46 -32.22 -10.92
C LYS A 489 -20.34 -32.99 -10.21
N GLY A 490 -19.13 -32.42 -10.24
CA GLY A 490 -17.92 -33.01 -9.65
C GLY A 490 -16.86 -33.45 -10.68
N CYS A 491 -17.00 -33.03 -11.95
CA CYS A 491 -15.94 -33.23 -12.93
C CYS A 491 -14.93 -32.08 -12.89
N ASP A 492 -13.64 -32.38 -12.71
CA ASP A 492 -12.58 -31.46 -13.11
C ASP A 492 -12.37 -31.59 -14.62
N MET A 493 -12.57 -30.49 -15.35
CA MET A 493 -12.38 -30.40 -16.79
C MET A 493 -10.91 -30.21 -17.19
N PHE A 494 -10.04 -29.84 -16.25
CA PHE A 494 -8.61 -29.60 -16.49
C PHE A 494 -7.72 -30.80 -16.17
N SER A 495 -8.27 -31.85 -15.55
CA SER A 495 -7.58 -33.13 -15.32
C SER A 495 -8.06 -34.19 -16.31
N GLY A 496 -7.14 -34.75 -17.11
CA GLY A 496 -7.48 -35.52 -18.30
C GLY A 496 -6.26 -35.99 -19.10
N ALA A 497 -6.51 -36.37 -20.35
CA ALA A 497 -5.47 -36.72 -21.32
C ALA A 497 -5.81 -36.21 -22.73
N TRP A 498 -4.77 -36.03 -23.55
CA TRP A 498 -4.94 -35.82 -24.98
C TRP A 498 -5.31 -37.13 -25.69
N VAL A 499 -6.26 -37.05 -26.61
CA VAL A 499 -6.76 -38.15 -27.44
C VAL A 499 -6.72 -37.72 -28.89
N TYR A 500 -6.18 -38.56 -29.77
CA TYR A 500 -6.19 -38.32 -31.20
C TYR A 500 -7.59 -38.63 -31.77
N ASP A 501 -8.18 -37.68 -32.48
CA ASP A 501 -9.55 -37.71 -32.98
C ASP A 501 -9.65 -36.98 -34.33
N ASN A 502 -9.30 -37.68 -35.41
CA ASN A 502 -9.40 -37.20 -36.78
C ASN A 502 -10.83 -37.30 -37.38
N GLU A 503 -11.84 -37.69 -36.57
CA GLU A 503 -13.25 -37.64 -36.95
C GLU A 503 -13.89 -36.26 -36.67
N SER A 504 -13.41 -35.57 -35.63
CA SER A 504 -14.01 -34.32 -35.14
C SER A 504 -13.06 -33.11 -35.10
N TYR A 505 -11.74 -33.31 -35.24
CA TYR A 505 -10.75 -32.24 -35.28
C TYR A 505 -9.95 -32.26 -36.61
N PRO A 506 -9.41 -31.10 -37.05
CA PRO A 506 -9.65 -29.77 -36.50
C PRO A 506 -11.09 -29.28 -36.75
N ILE A 507 -11.53 -28.33 -35.93
CA ILE A 507 -12.90 -27.78 -35.98
C ILE A 507 -13.10 -26.87 -37.23
N TYR A 508 -12.01 -26.31 -37.76
CA TYR A 508 -11.93 -25.48 -38.97
C TYR A 508 -10.51 -25.55 -39.55
N ARG A 509 -10.29 -25.20 -40.82
CA ARG A 509 -8.94 -25.08 -41.44
C ARG A 509 -8.39 -23.66 -41.38
N ASP A 510 -7.07 -23.50 -41.40
CA ASP A 510 -6.43 -22.18 -41.33
C ASP A 510 -6.81 -21.26 -42.52
N SER A 511 -7.02 -21.86 -43.69
CA SER A 511 -7.49 -21.24 -44.93
C SER A 511 -8.98 -20.85 -44.93
N GLU A 512 -9.79 -21.36 -43.99
CA GLU A 512 -11.23 -21.07 -43.88
C GLU A 512 -11.51 -19.84 -43.01
N CYS A 513 -10.65 -19.56 -42.01
CA CYS A 513 -10.81 -18.43 -41.10
C CYS A 513 -10.20 -17.13 -41.67
N LYS A 514 -11.05 -16.15 -41.99
CA LYS A 514 -10.63 -14.88 -42.62
C LYS A 514 -10.03 -13.89 -41.62
N PHE A 515 -10.29 -14.08 -40.34
CA PHE A 515 -9.76 -13.23 -39.26
C PHE A 515 -8.46 -13.75 -38.64
N MET A 516 -7.96 -14.91 -39.09
CA MET A 516 -6.70 -15.48 -38.63
C MET A 516 -5.52 -14.56 -38.95
N HIS A 517 -4.54 -14.51 -38.05
CA HIS A 517 -3.30 -13.78 -38.28
C HIS A 517 -2.23 -14.68 -38.91
N ASP A 518 -1.45 -14.11 -39.83
CA ASP A 518 -0.39 -14.82 -40.57
C ASP A 518 0.78 -15.33 -39.69
N ASP A 519 0.89 -14.90 -38.42
CA ASP A 519 1.83 -15.46 -37.43
C ASP A 519 1.40 -16.83 -36.85
N LEU A 520 0.17 -17.28 -37.11
CA LEU A 520 -0.45 -18.47 -36.51
C LEU A 520 -0.93 -19.53 -37.54
N ALA A 521 -0.99 -19.18 -38.83
CA ALA A 521 -1.52 -20.00 -39.92
C ALA A 521 -0.47 -20.99 -40.47
N CYS A 522 -0.21 -22.07 -39.72
CA CYS A 522 0.96 -22.91 -39.96
C CYS A 522 0.92 -23.72 -41.26
N GLU A 523 -0.25 -24.20 -41.69
CA GLU A 523 -0.43 -24.98 -42.93
C GLU A 523 -0.21 -24.08 -44.16
N LYS A 524 -0.82 -22.89 -44.16
CA LYS A 524 -0.59 -21.79 -45.11
C LYS A 524 0.87 -21.36 -45.21
N TYR A 525 1.63 -21.43 -44.11
CA TYR A 525 3.07 -21.14 -44.08
C TYR A 525 3.98 -22.39 -44.19
N GLY A 526 3.44 -23.48 -44.73
CA GLY A 526 4.22 -24.60 -45.27
C GLY A 526 4.46 -25.76 -44.32
N ARG A 527 3.81 -25.79 -43.15
CA ARG A 527 3.81 -26.97 -42.27
C ARG A 527 3.04 -28.12 -42.94
N LYS A 528 3.55 -29.36 -42.86
CA LYS A 528 3.00 -30.53 -43.58
C LYS A 528 2.55 -31.66 -42.65
N ASP A 529 3.18 -31.72 -41.49
CA ASP A 529 2.87 -32.53 -40.33
C ASP A 529 1.64 -31.98 -39.60
N LEU A 530 0.45 -32.14 -40.20
CA LEU A 530 -0.80 -31.58 -39.66
C LEU A 530 -1.39 -32.38 -38.46
N ASN A 531 -0.74 -33.45 -38.01
CA ASN A 531 -1.22 -34.31 -36.93
C ASN A 531 -1.48 -33.57 -35.60
N TYR A 532 -0.76 -32.47 -35.32
CA TYR A 532 -1.01 -31.62 -34.13
C TYR A 532 -2.45 -31.07 -34.10
N GLN A 533 -3.10 -30.90 -35.26
CA GLN A 533 -4.46 -30.39 -35.40
C GLN A 533 -5.53 -31.40 -34.94
N HIS A 534 -5.23 -32.70 -34.96
CA HIS A 534 -6.18 -33.79 -34.70
C HIS A 534 -6.23 -34.24 -33.22
N TRP A 535 -5.58 -33.52 -32.32
CA TRP A 535 -5.56 -33.87 -30.88
C TRP A 535 -6.62 -33.07 -30.12
N ARG A 536 -7.47 -33.79 -29.37
CA ARG A 536 -8.49 -33.22 -28.47
C ARG A 536 -8.23 -33.54 -27.01
N TRP A 537 -8.81 -32.74 -26.11
CA TRP A 537 -8.74 -33.00 -24.68
C TRP A 537 -9.90 -33.88 -24.20
N GLN A 538 -9.60 -34.86 -23.36
CA GLN A 538 -10.55 -35.75 -22.71
C GLN A 538 -10.36 -35.67 -21.19
N PRO A 539 -11.23 -34.97 -20.46
CA PRO A 539 -11.21 -35.00 -19.00
C PRO A 539 -11.44 -36.42 -18.47
N HIS A 540 -10.91 -36.72 -17.28
CA HIS A 540 -10.99 -38.05 -16.68
C HIS A 540 -12.39 -38.40 -16.14
N ALA A 541 -13.12 -37.42 -15.60
CA ALA A 541 -14.38 -37.64 -14.91
C ALA A 541 -15.64 -37.33 -15.75
N CYS A 542 -15.49 -36.72 -16.93
CA CYS A 542 -16.58 -36.41 -17.85
C CYS A 542 -16.03 -36.19 -19.28
N SER A 543 -16.91 -36.16 -20.27
CA SER A 543 -16.55 -35.82 -21.65
C SER A 543 -17.09 -34.44 -22.02
N LEU A 544 -16.25 -33.64 -22.66
CA LEU A 544 -16.70 -32.48 -23.42
C LEU A 544 -17.56 -32.95 -24.61
N PRO A 545 -18.51 -32.13 -25.11
CA PRO A 545 -19.22 -32.44 -26.35
C PRO A 545 -18.23 -32.63 -27.51
N ARG A 546 -18.36 -33.69 -28.32
CA ARG A 546 -17.46 -33.98 -29.46
C ARG A 546 -17.44 -32.91 -30.57
N ARG A 547 -18.22 -31.83 -30.45
CA ARG A 547 -18.27 -30.70 -31.38
C ARG A 547 -18.54 -29.42 -30.61
N PHE A 548 -17.80 -28.38 -30.94
CA PHE A 548 -18.03 -27.02 -30.46
C PHE A 548 -19.31 -26.44 -31.10
N ASP A 549 -20.29 -26.05 -30.28
CA ASP A 549 -21.51 -25.39 -30.76
C ASP A 549 -21.35 -23.87 -30.73
N ALA A 550 -20.76 -23.34 -31.79
CA ALA A 550 -20.59 -21.92 -32.01
C ALA A 550 -21.91 -21.12 -32.00
N LYS A 551 -23.06 -21.74 -32.35
CA LYS A 551 -24.36 -21.07 -32.30
C LYS A 551 -24.87 -20.96 -30.87
N ALA A 552 -24.78 -22.03 -30.08
CA ALA A 552 -25.11 -22.01 -28.66
C ALA A 552 -24.27 -20.96 -27.91
N LEU A 553 -22.98 -20.80 -28.24
CA LEU A 553 -22.15 -19.74 -27.67
C LEU A 553 -22.59 -18.34 -28.13
N LEU A 554 -22.85 -18.12 -29.43
CA LEU A 554 -23.31 -16.82 -29.93
C LEU A 554 -24.68 -16.41 -29.37
N ASP A 555 -25.62 -17.34 -29.23
CA ASP A 555 -26.90 -17.07 -28.55
C ASP A 555 -26.72 -16.83 -27.04
N ARG A 556 -25.74 -17.48 -26.39
CA ARG A 556 -25.40 -17.21 -24.99
C ARG A 556 -24.70 -15.85 -24.80
N LEU A 557 -24.02 -15.35 -25.83
CA LEU A 557 -23.42 -14.01 -25.93
C LEU A 557 -24.37 -12.97 -26.57
N ARG A 558 -25.65 -13.31 -26.83
CA ARG A 558 -26.59 -12.41 -27.50
C ARG A 558 -26.82 -11.14 -26.68
N GLY A 559 -26.49 -9.99 -27.27
CA GLY A 559 -26.53 -8.68 -26.63
C GLY A 559 -25.39 -8.37 -25.67
N LYS A 560 -24.27 -9.12 -25.74
CA LYS A 560 -23.20 -9.11 -24.72
C LYS A 560 -21.80 -8.81 -25.25
N ARG A 561 -20.93 -8.45 -24.32
CA ARG A 561 -19.51 -8.17 -24.56
C ARG A 561 -18.60 -9.14 -23.80
N LEU A 562 -17.90 -10.01 -24.53
CA LEU A 562 -16.80 -10.86 -24.06
C LEU A 562 -15.47 -10.15 -24.36
N VAL A 563 -14.58 -10.02 -23.38
CA VAL A 563 -13.26 -9.39 -23.56
C VAL A 563 -12.15 -10.29 -23.04
N PHE A 564 -11.23 -10.66 -23.92
CA PHE A 564 -9.93 -11.26 -23.58
C PHE A 564 -8.93 -10.13 -23.27
N VAL A 565 -8.09 -10.28 -22.26
CA VAL A 565 -7.20 -9.22 -21.75
C VAL A 565 -5.85 -9.79 -21.37
N GLY A 566 -4.80 -9.44 -22.12
CA GLY A 566 -3.47 -9.97 -21.81
C GLY A 566 -2.38 -9.78 -22.84
N ASP A 567 -1.45 -10.73 -22.83
CA ASP A 567 -0.29 -10.80 -23.72
C ASP A 567 -0.60 -11.47 -25.08
N SER A 568 0.44 -11.76 -25.87
CA SER A 568 0.29 -12.34 -27.20
C SER A 568 -0.21 -13.79 -27.22
N VAL A 569 -0.08 -14.54 -26.12
CA VAL A 569 -0.71 -15.87 -25.96
C VAL A 569 -2.22 -15.71 -25.77
N ASN A 570 -2.66 -14.68 -25.04
CA ASN A 570 -4.10 -14.40 -24.92
C ASN A 570 -4.70 -13.91 -26.25
N ARG A 571 -3.94 -13.13 -27.04
CA ARG A 571 -4.29 -12.82 -28.44
C ARG A 571 -4.46 -14.09 -29.29
N ASN A 572 -3.58 -15.09 -29.11
CA ASN A 572 -3.64 -16.38 -29.80
C ASN A 572 -4.98 -17.10 -29.52
N GLN A 573 -5.46 -17.05 -28.26
CA GLN A 573 -6.75 -17.60 -27.86
C GLN A 573 -7.93 -16.81 -28.43
N TRP A 574 -7.86 -15.48 -28.47
CA TRP A 574 -8.91 -14.66 -29.08
C TRP A 574 -9.06 -14.93 -30.58
N VAL A 575 -7.95 -15.07 -31.33
CA VAL A 575 -8.01 -15.42 -32.77
C VAL A 575 -8.69 -16.77 -32.98
N SER A 576 -8.36 -17.79 -32.17
CA SER A 576 -9.06 -19.08 -32.16
C SER A 576 -10.57 -18.92 -31.92
N MET A 577 -10.98 -18.19 -30.88
CA MET A 577 -12.40 -17.96 -30.58
C MET A 577 -13.13 -17.29 -31.75
N VAL A 578 -12.49 -16.32 -32.41
CA VAL A 578 -13.06 -15.68 -33.61
C VAL A 578 -13.17 -16.66 -34.78
N CYS A 579 -12.19 -17.55 -35.01
CA CYS A 579 -12.28 -18.55 -36.07
C CYS A 579 -13.37 -19.60 -35.82
N LEU A 580 -13.45 -20.11 -34.58
CA LEU A 580 -14.51 -21.03 -34.14
C LEU A 580 -15.91 -20.42 -34.37
N LEU A 581 -16.09 -19.14 -34.03
CA LEU A 581 -17.35 -18.42 -34.19
C LEU A 581 -17.64 -17.94 -35.62
N GLU A 582 -16.61 -17.64 -36.43
CA GLU A 582 -16.79 -17.15 -37.81
C GLU A 582 -17.61 -18.15 -38.65
N SER A 583 -17.35 -19.45 -38.47
CA SER A 583 -18.00 -20.55 -39.20
C SER A 583 -19.53 -20.56 -39.07
N ALA A 584 -20.06 -20.13 -37.92
CA ALA A 584 -21.48 -20.21 -37.59
C ALA A 584 -22.32 -19.00 -38.03
N ILE A 585 -21.67 -17.92 -38.49
CA ILE A 585 -22.32 -16.71 -38.98
C ILE A 585 -22.22 -16.71 -40.52
N PRO A 586 -23.26 -17.13 -41.26
CA PRO A 586 -23.13 -17.38 -42.70
C PRO A 586 -23.02 -16.10 -43.53
N ASP A 587 -23.68 -15.00 -43.14
CA ASP A 587 -23.59 -13.72 -43.84
C ASP A 587 -22.27 -12.99 -43.54
N PRO A 588 -21.42 -12.71 -44.54
CA PRO A 588 -20.19 -11.94 -44.35
C PRO A 588 -20.42 -10.48 -43.96
N LYS A 589 -21.61 -9.90 -44.21
CA LYS A 589 -21.92 -8.52 -43.78
C LYS A 589 -22.25 -8.45 -42.28
N SER A 590 -22.65 -9.58 -41.69
CA SER A 590 -23.04 -9.67 -40.29
C SER A 590 -21.91 -10.05 -39.33
N LYS A 591 -20.67 -10.13 -39.83
CA LYS A 591 -19.45 -10.32 -39.04
C LYS A 591 -18.31 -9.42 -39.52
N PHE A 592 -17.72 -8.63 -38.63
CA PHE A 592 -16.56 -7.80 -38.97
C PHE A 592 -15.62 -7.60 -37.78
N LYS A 593 -14.36 -7.28 -38.11
CA LYS A 593 -13.27 -6.98 -37.17
C LYS A 593 -12.93 -5.51 -37.24
N HIS A 594 -12.84 -4.86 -36.08
CA HIS A 594 -12.47 -3.46 -35.91
C HIS A 594 -11.26 -3.37 -34.97
N ASN A 595 -10.21 -2.66 -35.38
CA ASN A 595 -9.01 -2.46 -34.56
C ASN A 595 -8.95 -0.98 -34.14
N ASN A 596 -8.83 -0.71 -32.84
CA ASN A 596 -8.65 0.64 -32.29
C ASN A 596 -7.51 0.63 -31.26
N GLY A 597 -6.30 0.99 -31.71
CA GLY A 597 -5.09 0.96 -30.87
C GLY A 597 -4.85 -0.41 -30.24
N SER A 598 -4.98 -0.49 -28.91
CA SER A 598 -4.84 -1.71 -28.11
C SER A 598 -6.08 -2.61 -28.08
N LEU A 599 -7.23 -2.19 -28.63
CA LEU A 599 -8.47 -2.96 -28.65
C LEU A 599 -8.77 -3.55 -30.04
N TYR A 600 -8.99 -4.87 -30.10
CA TYR A 600 -9.36 -5.61 -31.30
C TYR A 600 -10.73 -6.25 -31.11
N SER A 601 -11.77 -5.70 -31.75
CA SER A 601 -13.16 -6.14 -31.59
C SER A 601 -13.63 -6.97 -32.78
N PHE A 602 -14.11 -8.19 -32.54
CA PHE A 602 -14.93 -8.93 -33.50
C PHE A 602 -16.42 -8.76 -33.14
N LYS A 603 -17.24 -8.30 -34.09
CA LYS A 603 -18.67 -8.06 -33.88
C LYS A 603 -19.53 -9.01 -34.72
N ALA A 604 -20.44 -9.70 -34.04
CA ALA A 604 -21.50 -10.52 -34.65
C ALA A 604 -22.83 -9.76 -34.56
N THR A 605 -23.28 -9.15 -35.66
CA THR A 605 -24.40 -8.19 -35.65
C THR A 605 -25.75 -8.86 -35.42
N GLU A 606 -26.00 -10.02 -36.04
CA GLU A 606 -27.22 -10.84 -35.85
C GLU A 606 -27.49 -11.22 -34.39
N TYR A 607 -26.42 -11.28 -33.58
CA TYR A 607 -26.45 -11.61 -32.16
C TYR A 607 -26.29 -10.36 -31.28
N ASN A 608 -26.02 -9.18 -31.86
CA ASN A 608 -25.58 -7.98 -31.17
C ASN A 608 -24.49 -8.26 -30.12
N ALA A 609 -23.51 -9.11 -30.49
CA ALA A 609 -22.46 -9.59 -29.61
C ALA A 609 -21.09 -9.05 -30.04
N THR A 610 -20.20 -8.78 -29.09
CA THR A 610 -18.78 -8.50 -29.37
C THR A 610 -17.87 -9.44 -28.61
N ILE A 611 -16.81 -9.88 -29.30
CA ILE A 611 -15.73 -10.70 -28.78
C ILE A 611 -14.45 -9.90 -29.01
N ASP A 612 -13.99 -9.23 -27.96
CA ASP A 612 -12.87 -8.29 -27.99
C ASP A 612 -11.59 -8.94 -27.45
N PHE A 613 -10.43 -8.44 -27.90
CA PHE A 613 -9.15 -8.60 -27.23
C PHE A 613 -8.56 -7.22 -26.92
N TYR A 614 -8.19 -6.99 -25.65
CA TYR A 614 -7.45 -5.80 -25.23
C TYR A 614 -6.00 -6.18 -24.86
N TRP A 615 -5.07 -5.49 -25.50
CA TRP A 615 -3.64 -5.64 -25.29
C TRP A 615 -3.21 -4.96 -23.98
N ALA A 616 -2.91 -5.79 -22.97
CA ALA A 616 -2.38 -5.38 -21.66
C ALA A 616 -1.41 -6.48 -21.16
N PRO A 617 -0.21 -6.60 -21.75
CA PRO A 617 0.60 -7.80 -21.64
C PRO A 617 1.15 -8.09 -20.25
N LEU A 618 1.19 -7.08 -19.37
CA LEU A 618 1.59 -7.19 -17.96
C LEU A 618 0.42 -6.82 -17.01
N LEU A 619 -0.81 -6.74 -17.54
CA LEU A 619 -2.07 -6.24 -16.96
C LEU A 619 -2.03 -4.78 -16.47
N VAL A 620 -1.07 -4.42 -15.63
CA VAL A 620 -0.79 -3.05 -15.18
C VAL A 620 -0.17 -2.22 -16.31
N GLU A 621 -0.15 -0.90 -16.13
CA GLU A 621 0.48 0.05 -17.06
C GLU A 621 1.99 -0.22 -17.20
N SER A 622 2.48 -0.28 -18.44
CA SER A 622 3.84 -0.70 -18.75
C SER A 622 4.45 0.02 -19.95
N SER A 623 5.78 -0.05 -20.09
CA SER A 623 6.49 0.40 -21.30
C SER A 623 6.12 -0.40 -22.57
N ALA A 624 5.31 -1.47 -22.44
CA ALA A 624 4.95 -2.39 -23.51
C ALA A 624 3.45 -2.39 -23.88
N ASP A 625 2.67 -1.43 -23.36
CA ASP A 625 1.22 -1.26 -23.60
C ASP A 625 0.85 -0.94 -25.07
N ASN A 626 1.84 -0.67 -25.93
CA ASN A 626 1.62 -0.36 -27.34
C ASN A 626 1.81 -1.61 -28.23
N PRO A 627 0.76 -2.18 -28.84
CA PRO A 627 0.86 -3.41 -29.64
C PRO A 627 1.69 -3.28 -30.92
N SER A 628 2.17 -2.08 -31.27
CA SER A 628 3.07 -1.82 -32.40
C SER A 628 4.50 -1.41 -31.98
N ARG A 629 4.74 -1.10 -30.70
CA ARG A 629 6.03 -0.61 -30.16
C ARG A 629 6.39 -1.25 -28.81
N HIS A 630 6.19 -2.57 -28.70
CA HIS A 630 6.38 -3.34 -27.46
C HIS A 630 7.69 -4.15 -27.38
N TYR A 631 8.55 -4.05 -28.38
CA TYR A 631 9.87 -4.68 -28.37
C TYR A 631 10.87 -3.74 -27.69
N SER A 632 11.06 -3.96 -26.40
CA SER A 632 12.11 -3.38 -25.56
C SER A 632 12.78 -4.52 -24.80
N GLU A 633 14.08 -4.43 -24.58
CA GLU A 633 14.82 -5.38 -23.74
C GLU A 633 14.50 -5.10 -22.27
N ASP A 634 14.46 -3.82 -21.89
CA ASP A 634 13.95 -3.35 -20.60
C ASP A 634 12.42 -3.19 -20.63
N ARG A 635 11.71 -4.03 -19.88
CA ARG A 635 10.26 -3.92 -19.64
C ARG A 635 10.02 -3.29 -18.27
N ILE A 636 9.31 -2.17 -18.24
CA ILE A 636 9.04 -1.39 -17.01
C ILE A 636 7.53 -1.43 -16.75
N ILE A 637 7.14 -1.62 -15.49
CA ILE A 637 5.75 -1.66 -15.03
C ILE A 637 5.48 -0.62 -13.95
N ARG A 638 4.23 -0.20 -13.81
CA ARG A 638 3.71 0.59 -12.69
C ARG A 638 2.72 -0.26 -11.92
N ILE A 639 3.18 -0.97 -10.89
CA ILE A 639 2.40 -2.04 -10.23
C ILE A 639 1.05 -1.56 -9.66
N ASP A 640 0.98 -0.31 -9.19
CA ASP A 640 -0.24 0.33 -8.66
C ASP A 640 -1.02 1.16 -9.71
N SER A 641 -0.87 0.88 -11.01
CA SER A 641 -1.58 1.59 -12.10
C SER A 641 -2.25 0.59 -13.03
N ILE A 642 -3.58 0.49 -12.99
CA ILE A 642 -4.37 -0.38 -13.88
C ILE A 642 -5.59 0.32 -14.49
N GLU A 643 -5.99 1.47 -13.94
CA GLU A 643 -7.21 2.24 -14.24
C GLU A 643 -7.30 2.62 -15.72
N LYS A 644 -6.17 2.96 -16.33
CA LYS A 644 -6.03 3.22 -17.77
C LYS A 644 -6.55 2.06 -18.61
N HIS A 645 -6.09 0.85 -18.33
CA HIS A 645 -6.49 -0.36 -19.03
C HIS A 645 -7.91 -0.79 -18.64
N ALA A 646 -8.24 -0.68 -17.34
CA ALA A 646 -9.54 -1.05 -16.80
C ALA A 646 -10.73 -0.33 -17.46
N ARG A 647 -10.55 0.93 -17.91
CA ARG A 647 -11.57 1.67 -18.68
C ARG A 647 -12.05 0.93 -19.93
N HIS A 648 -11.17 0.17 -20.60
CA HIS A 648 -11.51 -0.49 -21.86
C HIS A 648 -12.28 -1.80 -21.69
N TRP A 649 -12.11 -2.51 -20.57
CA TRP A 649 -12.82 -3.76 -20.25
C TRP A 649 -13.93 -3.59 -19.21
N SER A 650 -14.03 -2.42 -18.57
CA SER A 650 -15.18 -2.04 -17.74
C SER A 650 -16.49 -2.16 -18.52
N GLY A 651 -17.54 -2.70 -17.87
CA GLY A 651 -18.84 -2.92 -18.48
C GLY A 651 -18.93 -4.11 -19.45
N ALA A 652 -17.91 -4.98 -19.51
CA ALA A 652 -18.03 -6.28 -20.18
C ALA A 652 -18.88 -7.29 -19.37
N ASP A 653 -19.60 -8.17 -20.05
CA ASP A 653 -20.34 -9.28 -19.43
C ASP A 653 -19.43 -10.42 -18.97
N ILE A 654 -18.33 -10.65 -19.70
CA ILE A 654 -17.39 -11.75 -19.46
C ILE A 654 -15.97 -11.23 -19.71
N LEU A 655 -15.09 -11.48 -18.75
CA LEU A 655 -13.67 -11.11 -18.80
C LEU A 655 -12.81 -12.37 -18.75
N VAL A 656 -11.80 -12.45 -19.61
CA VAL A 656 -10.82 -13.54 -19.64
C VAL A 656 -9.42 -12.92 -19.59
N PHE A 657 -8.78 -12.97 -18.42
CA PHE A 657 -7.46 -12.38 -18.20
C PHE A 657 -6.33 -13.39 -18.35
N ASN A 658 -5.20 -12.96 -18.88
CA ASN A 658 -3.93 -13.71 -18.86
C ASN A 658 -2.74 -12.75 -18.89
N SER A 659 -1.67 -13.07 -18.18
CA SER A 659 -0.37 -12.44 -18.35
C SER A 659 0.69 -13.37 -17.79
N TYR A 660 1.61 -13.84 -18.64
CA TYR A 660 2.66 -14.77 -18.20
C TYR A 660 3.94 -14.63 -19.02
N ALA A 661 3.83 -14.66 -20.35
CA ALA A 661 5.00 -14.88 -21.22
C ALA A 661 6.07 -13.79 -21.09
N TRP A 662 5.66 -12.58 -20.66
CA TRP A 662 6.52 -11.40 -20.64
C TRP A 662 7.12 -11.09 -19.26
N TRP A 663 6.73 -11.84 -18.22
CA TRP A 663 7.39 -11.84 -16.91
C TRP A 663 8.64 -12.73 -16.87
N ARG A 664 8.92 -13.49 -17.96
CA ARG A 664 9.91 -14.58 -18.01
C ARG A 664 11.09 -14.34 -18.97
N LEU A 665 11.31 -13.09 -19.41
CA LEU A 665 12.39 -12.69 -20.34
C LEU A 665 13.51 -11.95 -19.57
N PRO A 666 14.80 -12.13 -19.93
CA PRO A 666 15.31 -11.55 -21.18
C PRO A 666 15.57 -12.52 -22.35
N THR A 667 15.95 -13.78 -22.10
CA THR A 667 16.20 -14.77 -23.18
C THR A 667 15.55 -16.12 -22.90
N LEU A 668 14.38 -16.35 -23.48
CA LEU A 668 13.71 -17.67 -23.43
C LEU A 668 14.51 -18.67 -24.28
N LYS A 669 15.08 -19.69 -23.64
CA LYS A 669 15.63 -20.88 -24.30
C LYS A 669 14.77 -22.09 -23.93
N VAL A 670 13.83 -22.44 -24.81
CA VAL A 670 13.13 -23.72 -24.72
C VAL A 670 14.11 -24.81 -25.14
N LEU A 671 14.58 -25.61 -24.18
CA LEU A 671 15.56 -26.68 -24.40
C LEU A 671 14.84 -28.02 -24.46
N ALA A 672 15.08 -28.81 -25.51
CA ALA A 672 14.48 -30.15 -25.65
C ALA A 672 14.95 -31.16 -24.57
N GLN A 673 15.93 -30.78 -23.72
CA GLN A 673 16.24 -31.48 -22.47
C GLN A 673 15.02 -31.63 -21.55
N ASP A 674 14.09 -30.68 -21.55
CA ASP A 674 12.86 -30.74 -20.75
C ASP A 674 12.07 -32.04 -21.03
N TRP A 675 12.03 -32.48 -22.29
CA TRP A 675 11.34 -33.71 -22.73
C TRP A 675 12.31 -34.84 -23.13
N GLY A 676 13.51 -34.86 -22.54
CA GLY A 676 14.46 -35.98 -22.66
C GLY A 676 15.22 -36.08 -23.98
N MET A 677 15.20 -35.03 -24.80
CA MET A 677 15.89 -34.94 -26.09
C MET A 677 17.25 -34.20 -25.99
N PRO A 678 18.14 -34.30 -26.99
CA PRO A 678 19.45 -33.65 -26.98
C PRO A 678 19.40 -32.13 -26.80
N SER A 679 20.36 -31.57 -26.06
CA SER A 679 20.41 -30.19 -25.56
C SER A 679 20.62 -29.06 -26.60
N VAL A 680 20.34 -29.33 -27.88
CA VAL A 680 20.58 -28.43 -29.02
C VAL A 680 19.27 -28.10 -29.76
N GLN A 681 18.22 -28.89 -29.55
CA GLN A 681 16.93 -28.72 -30.22
C GLN A 681 15.92 -27.95 -29.33
N ASN A 682 14.91 -27.38 -29.97
CA ASN A 682 13.74 -26.74 -29.36
C ASN A 682 12.47 -27.33 -30.01
N CYS A 683 11.35 -26.60 -30.10
CA CYS A 683 10.14 -27.09 -30.80
C CYS A 683 10.30 -27.31 -32.32
N LEU A 684 11.47 -27.06 -32.91
CA LEU A 684 11.74 -27.40 -34.32
C LEU A 684 11.63 -28.91 -34.56
N ASN A 685 10.84 -29.30 -35.57
CA ASN A 685 10.58 -30.68 -35.99
C ASN A 685 9.87 -31.57 -34.95
N GLU A 686 9.26 -30.99 -33.91
CA GLU A 686 8.42 -31.74 -32.97
C GLU A 686 7.02 -31.96 -33.57
N THR A 687 6.66 -33.22 -33.85
CA THR A 687 5.41 -33.61 -34.54
C THR A 687 4.33 -34.21 -33.65
N ASP A 688 4.72 -34.70 -32.47
CA ASP A 688 3.87 -35.49 -31.57
C ASP A 688 3.99 -34.99 -30.11
N PRO A 689 2.91 -35.10 -29.31
CA PRO A 689 2.90 -34.63 -27.93
C PRO A 689 3.77 -35.49 -26.99
N VAL A 690 4.07 -34.96 -25.80
CA VAL A 690 4.70 -35.72 -24.71
C VAL A 690 3.74 -36.79 -24.19
N THR A 691 4.20 -38.04 -24.11
CA THR A 691 3.39 -39.20 -23.70
C THR A 691 3.57 -39.60 -22.23
N GLN A 692 4.55 -39.02 -21.53
CA GLN A 692 4.81 -39.26 -20.11
C GLN A 692 3.69 -38.67 -19.25
N LYS A 693 2.92 -39.51 -18.56
CA LYS A 693 1.86 -39.06 -17.63
C LYS A 693 2.44 -38.25 -16.47
N GLY A 694 1.78 -37.14 -16.12
CA GLY A 694 2.23 -36.25 -15.03
C GLY A 694 3.47 -35.43 -15.39
N TYR A 695 3.73 -35.21 -16.69
CA TYR A 695 4.78 -34.33 -17.17
C TYR A 695 4.51 -32.87 -16.78
N HIS A 696 5.59 -32.16 -16.47
CA HIS A 696 5.65 -30.72 -16.25
C HIS A 696 6.96 -30.19 -16.86
N GLY A 697 6.90 -29.06 -17.56
CA GLY A 697 8.05 -28.47 -18.25
C GLY A 697 8.80 -27.47 -17.38
N SER A 698 10.13 -27.45 -17.45
CA SER A 698 10.96 -26.55 -16.62
C SER A 698 10.77 -25.07 -16.96
N SER A 699 10.27 -24.78 -18.17
CA SER A 699 9.92 -23.43 -18.63
C SER A 699 8.66 -22.84 -17.97
N THR A 700 7.81 -23.67 -17.35
CA THR A 700 6.65 -23.24 -16.55
C THR A 700 7.08 -22.75 -15.17
N ASP A 701 6.55 -21.62 -14.70
CA ASP A 701 6.81 -21.10 -13.37
C ASP A 701 5.68 -21.47 -12.38
N PRO A 702 5.90 -22.42 -11.46
CA PRO A 702 4.89 -22.78 -10.47
C PRO A 702 4.65 -21.65 -9.44
N ILE A 703 5.60 -20.73 -9.26
CA ILE A 703 5.46 -19.62 -8.32
C ILE A 703 4.42 -18.64 -8.88
N LEU A 704 4.52 -18.28 -10.17
CA LEU A 704 3.54 -17.41 -10.83
C LEU A 704 2.13 -18.04 -10.86
N MET A 705 2.02 -19.35 -11.06
CA MET A 705 0.74 -20.06 -10.93
C MET A 705 0.16 -19.99 -9.50
N SER A 706 0.99 -20.22 -8.47
CA SER A 706 0.55 -20.14 -7.07
C SER A 706 0.09 -18.73 -6.66
N ILE A 707 0.71 -17.69 -7.22
CA ILE A 707 0.30 -16.28 -7.04
C ILE A 707 -1.08 -16.06 -7.69
N LEU A 708 -1.29 -16.53 -8.92
CA LEU A 708 -2.58 -16.42 -9.60
C LEU A 708 -3.71 -17.15 -8.86
N GLU A 709 -3.46 -18.38 -8.40
CA GLU A 709 -4.42 -19.16 -7.60
C GLU A 709 -4.79 -18.44 -6.29
N ARG A 710 -3.79 -17.85 -5.62
CA ARG A 710 -4.00 -17.04 -4.41
C ARG A 710 -4.86 -15.82 -4.70
N GLU A 711 -4.54 -15.00 -5.71
CA GLU A 711 -5.32 -13.78 -5.97
C GLU A 711 -6.75 -14.08 -6.45
N ILE A 712 -6.95 -15.19 -7.18
CA ILE A 712 -8.29 -15.69 -7.51
C ILE A 712 -9.04 -16.13 -6.23
N SER A 713 -8.36 -16.71 -5.24
CA SER A 713 -8.95 -17.01 -3.92
C SER A 713 -9.30 -15.74 -3.14
N ASN A 714 -8.44 -14.73 -3.14
CA ASN A 714 -8.67 -13.42 -2.52
C ASN A 714 -9.87 -12.69 -3.13
N LEU A 715 -10.07 -12.78 -4.45
CA LEU A 715 -11.24 -12.22 -5.11
C LEU A 715 -12.53 -12.99 -4.77
N LYS A 716 -12.48 -14.32 -4.70
CA LYS A 716 -13.61 -15.15 -4.26
C LYS A 716 -14.03 -14.86 -2.81
N SER A 717 -13.09 -14.69 -1.90
CA SER A 717 -13.40 -14.37 -0.49
C SER A 717 -14.08 -13.01 -0.33
N ARG A 718 -13.77 -12.06 -1.24
CA ARG A 718 -14.42 -10.75 -1.37
C ARG A 718 -15.75 -10.79 -2.15
N GLY A 719 -16.26 -11.98 -2.47
CA GLY A 719 -17.56 -12.17 -3.13
C GLY A 719 -17.56 -12.08 -4.66
N LEU A 720 -16.40 -11.94 -5.31
CA LEU A 720 -16.29 -11.93 -6.77
C LEU A 720 -16.06 -13.35 -7.31
N GLU A 721 -17.02 -13.89 -8.06
CA GLU A 721 -16.92 -15.24 -8.64
C GLU A 721 -15.96 -15.24 -9.84
N VAL A 722 -14.67 -15.51 -9.57
CA VAL A 722 -13.61 -15.66 -10.59
C VAL A 722 -13.29 -17.13 -10.80
N HIS A 723 -13.16 -17.57 -12.06
CA HIS A 723 -12.78 -18.95 -12.41
C HIS A 723 -11.38 -18.98 -13.02
N LEU A 724 -10.53 -19.90 -12.54
CA LEU A 724 -9.24 -20.21 -13.16
C LEU A 724 -9.47 -21.22 -14.30
N LEU A 725 -9.03 -20.88 -15.51
CA LEU A 725 -8.84 -21.86 -16.57
C LEU A 725 -7.45 -22.49 -16.40
N ASN A 726 -7.35 -23.63 -15.71
CA ASN A 726 -6.05 -24.28 -15.47
C ASN A 726 -5.60 -25.07 -16.72
N ILE A 727 -5.22 -24.33 -17.75
CA ILE A 727 -4.75 -24.85 -19.04
C ILE A 727 -3.27 -25.25 -19.03
N THR A 728 -2.55 -25.01 -17.93
CA THR A 728 -1.08 -25.13 -17.87
C THR A 728 -0.61 -26.55 -18.15
N GLN A 729 -0.92 -27.53 -17.27
CA GLN A 729 -0.43 -28.90 -17.45
C GLN A 729 -0.92 -29.54 -18.76
N LEU A 730 -2.18 -29.30 -19.16
CA LEU A 730 -2.69 -29.84 -20.43
C LEU A 730 -1.92 -29.25 -21.63
N THR A 731 -1.45 -28.01 -21.56
CA THR A 731 -0.64 -27.39 -22.62
C THR A 731 0.82 -27.85 -22.61
N GLU A 732 1.40 -28.19 -21.45
CA GLU A 732 2.79 -28.67 -21.34
C GLU A 732 3.06 -29.94 -22.18
N TYR A 733 2.05 -30.80 -22.37
CA TYR A 733 2.17 -31.98 -23.24
C TYR A 733 2.37 -31.63 -24.73
N ARG A 734 2.04 -30.41 -25.18
CA ARG A 734 1.81 -30.09 -26.60
C ARG A 734 2.98 -29.44 -27.33
N LYS A 735 4.20 -29.93 -27.09
CA LYS A 735 5.44 -29.49 -27.79
C LYS A 735 5.33 -29.48 -29.33
N ASP A 736 4.40 -30.27 -29.87
CA ASP A 736 4.08 -30.39 -31.28
C ASP A 736 3.32 -29.19 -31.87
N ALA A 737 2.52 -28.46 -31.10
CA ALA A 737 1.53 -27.52 -31.64
C ALA A 737 2.04 -26.07 -31.84
N HIS A 738 3.34 -25.83 -31.70
CA HIS A 738 3.95 -24.51 -31.92
C HIS A 738 4.17 -24.19 -33.41
N PRO A 739 4.14 -22.90 -33.84
CA PRO A 739 4.47 -22.51 -35.21
C PRO A 739 5.90 -22.84 -35.62
N SER A 740 6.85 -22.83 -34.68
CA SER A 740 8.27 -22.99 -34.98
C SER A 740 8.68 -22.02 -36.11
N ILE A 741 9.15 -22.51 -37.26
CA ILE A 741 9.50 -21.69 -38.43
C ILE A 741 8.32 -21.39 -39.37
N TYR A 742 7.20 -22.13 -39.26
CA TYR A 742 6.06 -22.13 -40.19
C TYR A 742 5.10 -20.97 -39.93
N ARG A 743 5.60 -19.75 -40.13
CA ARG A 743 4.81 -18.51 -39.97
C ARG A 743 5.37 -17.39 -40.84
N LYS A 744 4.60 -16.32 -41.02
CA LYS A 744 5.04 -15.12 -41.75
C LYS A 744 6.19 -14.41 -41.03
N GLN A 745 7.36 -14.42 -41.67
CA GLN A 745 8.51 -13.65 -41.24
C GLN A 745 8.38 -12.20 -41.74
N TRP A 746 8.00 -11.28 -40.86
CA TRP A 746 7.74 -9.87 -41.20
C TRP A 746 8.99 -9.05 -41.57
N ARG A 747 10.18 -9.64 -41.42
CA ARG A 747 11.47 -9.09 -41.88
C ARG A 747 12.23 -10.20 -42.62
N PRO A 748 12.98 -9.89 -43.70
CA PRO A 748 13.88 -10.87 -44.32
C PRO A 748 14.88 -11.40 -43.30
N LEU A 749 15.04 -12.72 -43.24
CA LEU A 749 16.00 -13.37 -42.34
C LEU A 749 17.42 -13.36 -42.96
N PRO A 750 18.47 -13.02 -42.20
CA PRO A 750 19.86 -13.16 -42.64
C PRO A 750 20.21 -14.60 -43.05
N LYS A 751 21.21 -14.76 -43.92
CA LYS A 751 21.68 -16.09 -44.35
C LYS A 751 22.16 -16.95 -43.18
N GLU A 752 22.80 -16.36 -42.16
CA GLU A 752 23.18 -17.10 -40.95
C GLU A 752 21.95 -17.66 -40.23
N LYS A 753 20.87 -16.87 -40.06
CA LYS A 753 19.63 -17.36 -39.44
C LYS A 753 18.98 -18.45 -40.27
N LEU A 754 18.90 -18.29 -41.59
CA LEU A 754 18.37 -19.32 -42.49
C LEU A 754 19.18 -20.63 -42.44
N SER A 755 20.48 -20.58 -42.12
CA SER A 755 21.31 -21.77 -41.90
C SER A 755 21.09 -22.47 -40.55
N ASN A 756 20.39 -21.83 -39.60
CA ASN A 756 20.03 -22.39 -38.29
C ASN A 756 18.56 -22.11 -37.95
N PRO A 757 17.62 -22.95 -38.43
CA PRO A 757 16.18 -22.79 -38.19
C PRO A 757 15.77 -22.67 -36.71
N SER A 758 16.47 -23.35 -35.80
CA SER A 758 16.22 -23.28 -34.36
C SER A 758 16.41 -21.85 -33.81
N SER A 759 17.25 -21.02 -34.46
CA SER A 759 17.57 -19.64 -34.05
C SER A 759 16.46 -18.59 -34.33
N TYR A 760 15.36 -18.99 -34.98
CA TYR A 760 14.18 -18.15 -35.23
C TYR A 760 12.83 -18.87 -35.09
N SER A 761 12.84 -20.12 -34.62
CA SER A 761 11.64 -20.89 -34.30
C SER A 761 10.83 -20.23 -33.18
N ASP A 762 9.52 -20.07 -33.36
CA ASP A 762 8.61 -19.64 -32.29
C ASP A 762 8.10 -20.85 -31.50
N CYS A 763 8.47 -20.92 -30.22
CA CYS A 763 8.05 -21.94 -29.27
C CYS A 763 7.27 -21.30 -28.10
N THR A 764 6.44 -20.29 -28.39
CA THR A 764 5.65 -19.54 -27.38
C THR A 764 4.22 -19.31 -27.85
N HIS A 765 4.02 -19.03 -29.14
CA HIS A 765 2.72 -19.00 -29.78
C HIS A 765 2.31 -20.41 -30.24
N TRP A 766 1.09 -20.52 -30.78
CA TRP A 766 0.42 -21.78 -31.10
C TRP A 766 -0.19 -21.73 -32.50
N CYS A 767 0.01 -22.81 -33.28
CA CYS A 767 -0.67 -22.98 -34.55
C CYS A 767 -2.19 -22.96 -34.35
N LEU A 768 -2.90 -22.39 -35.32
CA LEU A 768 -4.35 -22.44 -35.43
C LEU A 768 -4.75 -23.11 -36.77
N PRO A 769 -5.68 -24.08 -36.78
CA PRO A 769 -6.31 -24.74 -35.63
C PRO A 769 -5.29 -25.48 -34.74
N GLY A 770 -5.61 -25.65 -33.45
CA GLY A 770 -4.68 -26.24 -32.48
C GLY A 770 -5.05 -26.01 -31.01
N VAL A 771 -4.05 -25.99 -30.13
CA VAL A 771 -4.21 -25.99 -28.66
C VAL A 771 -5.14 -24.89 -28.11
N PRO A 772 -5.13 -23.64 -28.61
CA PRO A 772 -6.05 -22.61 -28.12
C PRO A 772 -7.53 -22.87 -28.43
N ASP A 773 -7.86 -23.73 -29.39
CA ASP A 773 -9.25 -24.15 -29.66
C ASP A 773 -9.80 -24.92 -28.45
N VAL A 774 -9.01 -25.84 -27.90
CA VAL A 774 -9.35 -26.59 -26.68
C VAL A 774 -9.51 -25.68 -25.46
N TRP A 775 -8.68 -24.62 -25.32
CA TRP A 775 -8.89 -23.62 -24.27
C TRP A 775 -10.25 -22.92 -24.41
N ASN A 776 -10.69 -22.69 -25.65
CA ASN A 776 -11.97 -22.07 -25.97
C ASN A 776 -13.16 -23.03 -25.85
N GLU A 777 -12.97 -24.34 -26.08
CA GLU A 777 -13.96 -25.37 -25.77
C GLU A 777 -14.20 -25.52 -24.26
N LEU A 778 -13.12 -25.47 -23.47
CA LEU A 778 -13.20 -25.45 -22.01
C LEU A 778 -13.96 -24.19 -21.52
N LEU A 779 -13.58 -23.00 -22.02
CA LEU A 779 -14.26 -21.73 -21.73
C LEU A 779 -15.75 -21.77 -22.13
N HIS A 780 -16.07 -22.29 -23.31
CA HIS A 780 -17.44 -22.47 -23.81
C HIS A 780 -18.27 -23.35 -22.87
N ALA A 781 -17.75 -24.49 -22.45
CA ALA A 781 -18.43 -25.38 -21.49
C ALA A 781 -18.67 -24.69 -20.14
N TYR A 782 -17.73 -23.88 -19.63
CA TYR A 782 -17.95 -23.04 -18.43
C TYR A 782 -19.06 -21.99 -18.62
N ILE A 783 -19.08 -21.29 -19.76
CA ILE A 783 -20.06 -20.24 -20.09
C ILE A 783 -21.48 -20.81 -20.20
N LEU A 784 -21.63 -22.04 -20.70
CA LEU A 784 -22.91 -22.76 -20.72
C LEU A 784 -23.30 -23.31 -19.34
N TYR A 785 -22.40 -24.00 -18.64
CA TYR A 785 -22.71 -24.71 -17.38
C TYR A 785 -23.25 -23.78 -16.27
N ASN A 786 -22.59 -22.64 -16.03
CA ASN A 786 -22.99 -21.72 -14.96
C ASN A 786 -24.36 -21.04 -15.18
N SER A 787 -24.94 -21.12 -16.39
CA SER A 787 -26.26 -20.54 -16.68
C SER A 787 -27.38 -21.14 -15.81
N GLN A 788 -27.28 -22.43 -15.45
CA GLN A 788 -28.37 -23.16 -14.80
C GLN A 788 -28.62 -22.71 -13.34
N LYS A 789 -27.56 -22.32 -12.61
CA LYS A 789 -27.67 -21.78 -11.24
C LYS A 789 -28.49 -20.48 -11.20
N VAL A 790 -28.34 -19.61 -12.19
CA VAL A 790 -28.98 -18.28 -12.21
C VAL A 790 -30.48 -18.40 -12.48
N GLY A 791 -30.88 -19.30 -13.40
CA GLY A 791 -32.30 -19.58 -13.67
C GLY A 791 -33.06 -20.06 -12.44
N MET A 792 -32.47 -20.99 -11.67
CA MET A 792 -33.05 -21.47 -10.41
C MET A 792 -33.18 -20.36 -9.35
N ARG A 793 -32.20 -19.44 -9.23
CA ARG A 793 -32.29 -18.31 -8.31
C ARG A 793 -33.44 -17.34 -8.66
N MET A 794 -33.63 -17.01 -9.94
CA MET A 794 -34.75 -16.15 -10.36
C MET A 794 -36.13 -16.81 -10.23
N ALA A 795 -36.23 -18.13 -10.40
CA ALA A 795 -37.46 -18.87 -10.12
C ALA A 795 -37.82 -18.86 -8.62
N SER A 796 -36.80 -18.96 -7.75
CA SER A 796 -36.99 -18.94 -6.29
C SER A 796 -37.43 -17.56 -5.77
N THR A 797 -36.81 -16.47 -6.23
CA THR A 797 -37.18 -15.11 -5.78
C THR A 797 -38.58 -14.70 -6.23
N ARG A 798 -39.01 -15.10 -7.45
CA ARG A 798 -40.40 -14.88 -7.90
C ARG A 798 -41.43 -15.60 -7.03
N LYS A 799 -41.15 -16.81 -6.53
CA LYS A 799 -42.03 -17.48 -5.54
C LYS A 799 -42.05 -16.74 -4.19
N LEU A 800 -40.89 -16.30 -3.70
CA LEU A 800 -40.78 -15.64 -2.40
C LEU A 800 -41.54 -14.30 -2.35
N VAL A 801 -41.38 -13.45 -3.37
CA VAL A 801 -42.08 -12.15 -3.47
C VAL A 801 -43.60 -12.33 -3.58
N LEU A 802 -44.08 -13.40 -4.24
CA LEU A 802 -45.50 -13.73 -4.34
C LEU A 802 -46.10 -14.36 -3.07
N GLN A 803 -45.26 -14.81 -2.13
CA GLN A 803 -45.69 -15.28 -0.80
C GLN A 803 -45.67 -14.15 0.25
N ILE A 804 -44.64 -13.29 0.25
CA ILE A 804 -44.55 -12.14 1.16
C ILE A 804 -45.76 -11.20 0.98
N SER A 805 -46.15 -10.93 -0.27
CA SER A 805 -47.34 -10.14 -0.62
C SER A 805 -48.68 -10.78 -0.21
N LYS A 806 -48.69 -12.05 0.23
CA LYS A 806 -49.87 -12.74 0.78
C LYS A 806 -49.83 -12.92 2.30
N ALA A 807 -48.67 -12.84 2.93
CA ALA A 807 -48.50 -12.94 4.38
C ALA A 807 -48.84 -11.63 5.13
N LEU A 808 -48.60 -10.47 4.50
CA LEU A 808 -48.75 -9.16 5.12
C LEU A 808 -50.20 -8.77 5.52
N TYR A 809 -51.21 -9.51 5.04
CA TYR A 809 -52.62 -9.20 5.35
C TYR A 809 -53.07 -9.64 6.75
N ASN A 810 -52.36 -10.57 7.40
CA ASN A 810 -52.78 -11.15 8.69
C ASN A 810 -51.97 -10.65 9.91
N PHE A 811 -50.95 -9.80 9.73
CA PHE A 811 -49.99 -9.49 10.79
C PHE A 811 -50.41 -8.38 11.78
N HIS A 812 -51.68 -7.96 11.78
CA HIS A 812 -52.19 -6.89 12.68
C HIS A 812 -52.89 -7.40 13.95
N SER A 813 -53.12 -8.72 14.11
CA SER A 813 -53.86 -9.25 15.27
C SER A 813 -53.01 -9.93 16.35
N LEU A 814 -51.71 -10.15 16.15
CA LEU A 814 -50.89 -10.97 17.05
C LEU A 814 -49.92 -10.18 17.95
N VAL A 815 -49.51 -8.98 17.53
CA VAL A 815 -48.49 -8.17 18.24
C VAL A 815 -48.97 -7.71 19.63
N GLY A 816 -50.28 -7.44 19.80
CA GLY A 816 -50.85 -6.99 21.07
C GLY A 816 -50.87 -8.02 22.20
N LEU A 817 -50.77 -9.32 21.90
CA LEU A 817 -50.86 -10.40 22.90
C LEU A 817 -49.50 -10.75 23.54
N LEU A 818 -48.40 -10.52 22.81
CA LEU A 818 -47.04 -10.86 23.27
C LEU A 818 -46.44 -9.80 24.20
N VAL A 819 -46.77 -8.53 23.99
CA VAL A 819 -46.25 -7.42 24.81
C VAL A 819 -46.80 -7.47 26.24
N THR A 820 -48.05 -7.86 26.43
CA THR A 820 -48.69 -7.95 27.75
C THR A 820 -48.19 -9.14 28.58
N THR A 821 -47.89 -10.28 27.97
CA THR A 821 -47.34 -11.47 28.66
C THR A 821 -45.89 -11.29 29.12
N LEU A 822 -45.05 -10.61 28.33
CA LEU A 822 -43.65 -10.34 28.70
C LEU A 822 -43.53 -9.42 29.93
N VAL A 823 -44.37 -8.38 30.03
CA VAL A 823 -44.33 -7.42 31.15
C VAL A 823 -44.71 -8.08 32.48
N VAL A 824 -45.74 -8.94 32.49
CA VAL A 824 -46.17 -9.66 33.72
C VAL A 824 -45.10 -10.64 34.19
N THR A 825 -44.44 -11.34 33.26
CA THR A 825 -43.40 -12.35 33.58
C THR A 825 -42.16 -11.70 34.21
N ALA A 826 -41.76 -10.51 33.74
CA ALA A 826 -40.60 -9.79 34.26
C ALA A 826 -40.77 -9.31 35.72
N VAL A 827 -42.00 -9.01 36.15
CA VAL A 827 -42.29 -8.54 37.52
C VAL A 827 -42.32 -9.69 38.53
N TYR A 828 -42.67 -10.91 38.10
CA TYR A 828 -42.82 -12.06 39.01
C TYR A 828 -41.49 -12.72 39.45
N LEU A 829 -40.37 -12.40 38.77
CA LEU A 829 -39.05 -13.01 39.02
C LEU A 829 -38.13 -12.16 39.93
N ALA A 830 -38.61 -11.03 40.43
CA ALA A 830 -37.87 -10.13 41.33
C ALA A 830 -38.38 -10.25 42.79
N GLY A 831 -38.44 -11.47 43.34
CA GLY A 831 -39.04 -11.73 44.66
C GLY A 831 -38.45 -12.92 45.43
N ASP A 832 -37.76 -12.60 46.52
CA ASP A 832 -37.37 -13.47 47.65
C ASP A 832 -36.35 -14.61 47.39
N SER A 833 -35.92 -15.28 48.48
CA SER A 833 -34.53 -15.73 48.62
C SER A 833 -34.30 -17.11 49.26
N SER A 834 -33.19 -17.74 48.81
CA SER A 834 -32.26 -18.58 49.58
C SER A 834 -32.35 -20.14 49.57
N ARG A 835 -31.16 -20.73 49.35
CA ARG A 835 -30.62 -22.03 49.85
C ARG A 835 -31.15 -23.38 49.33
N LEU A 836 -30.36 -23.99 48.43
CA LEU A 836 -29.52 -25.20 48.65
C LEU A 836 -29.05 -25.70 47.25
N GLN A 837 -27.86 -25.33 46.75
CA GLN A 837 -26.51 -25.79 47.13
C GLN A 837 -26.17 -27.22 46.63
N ALA A 838 -25.53 -27.28 45.46
CA ALA A 838 -24.68 -28.37 45.01
C ALA A 838 -23.59 -27.81 44.06
N ASP A 839 -22.35 -27.79 44.54
CA ASP A 839 -21.07 -27.76 43.82
C ASP A 839 -20.97 -26.94 42.52
N HIS A 840 -21.00 -25.62 42.66
CA HIS A 840 -20.26 -24.74 41.75
C HIS A 840 -18.85 -24.55 42.32
N GLU A 841 -17.87 -25.34 41.86
CA GLU A 841 -16.47 -25.04 42.18
C GLU A 841 -16.13 -23.65 41.64
N THR A 842 -15.88 -22.72 42.56
CA THR A 842 -15.26 -21.45 42.20
C THR A 842 -13.83 -21.74 41.79
N LEU A 843 -13.53 -21.63 40.50
CA LEU A 843 -12.17 -21.45 40.01
C LEU A 843 -11.62 -20.14 40.58
N LYS A 844 -11.08 -20.23 41.80
CA LYS A 844 -10.10 -19.28 42.29
C LYS A 844 -9.01 -19.17 41.22
N ASN A 845 -8.56 -17.95 40.93
CA ASN A 845 -7.38 -17.74 40.09
C ASN A 845 -6.26 -18.66 40.63
N PRO A 846 -5.78 -19.66 39.85
CA PRO A 846 -4.86 -20.66 40.39
C PRO A 846 -3.49 -20.08 40.74
N PHE A 847 -3.09 -18.97 40.08
CA PHE A 847 -1.73 -18.46 40.09
C PHE A 847 -1.63 -16.97 40.47
N PRO A 848 -2.03 -16.55 41.69
CA PRO A 848 -1.63 -15.24 42.23
C PRO A 848 -0.12 -15.16 42.53
N SER A 849 0.58 -16.31 42.57
CA SER A 849 1.95 -16.43 43.08
C SER A 849 2.84 -17.49 42.40
N CYS A 850 2.44 -18.09 41.27
CA CYS A 850 3.30 -19.05 40.56
C CYS A 850 4.05 -18.35 39.41
N ASP A 851 5.38 -18.46 39.39
CA ASP A 851 6.18 -18.08 38.24
C ASP A 851 6.28 -19.24 37.24
N LEU A 852 5.58 -19.12 36.11
CA LEU A 852 5.58 -20.12 35.04
C LEU A 852 6.94 -20.28 34.35
N PHE A 853 7.88 -19.36 34.55
CA PHE A 853 9.22 -19.36 33.96
C PHE A 853 10.32 -19.91 34.90
N SER A 854 10.00 -20.11 36.18
CA SER A 854 10.89 -20.67 37.20
C SER A 854 10.52 -22.13 37.47
N GLY A 855 11.45 -23.07 37.25
CA GLY A 855 11.12 -24.49 37.21
C GLY A 855 12.24 -25.38 36.67
N LYS A 856 11.88 -26.59 36.22
CA LYS A 856 12.79 -27.56 35.61
C LYS A 856 12.15 -28.40 34.51
N TRP A 857 12.99 -29.01 33.68
CA TRP A 857 12.55 -30.01 32.70
C TRP A 857 12.36 -31.39 33.34
N VAL A 858 11.25 -32.03 32.97
CA VAL A 858 10.87 -33.38 33.40
C VAL A 858 10.65 -34.23 32.14
N TYR A 859 11.29 -35.40 32.08
CA TYR A 859 11.08 -36.36 31.00
C TYR A 859 9.79 -37.15 31.24
N ASP A 860 8.85 -37.06 30.29
CA ASP A 860 7.49 -37.59 30.38
C ASP A 860 7.05 -38.17 29.03
N ASN A 861 7.57 -39.35 28.68
CA ASN A 861 7.21 -40.07 27.46
C ASN A 861 5.78 -40.67 27.46
N LYS A 862 4.92 -40.26 28.41
CA LYS A 862 3.50 -40.64 28.47
C LYS A 862 2.60 -39.46 28.09
N SER A 863 2.90 -38.27 28.61
CA SER A 863 2.15 -37.04 28.33
C SER A 863 2.73 -36.25 27.16
N GLN A 864 4.01 -36.44 26.84
CA GLN A 864 4.71 -35.71 25.77
C GLN A 864 5.14 -36.63 24.60
N PRO A 865 5.49 -36.06 23.44
CA PRO A 865 5.12 -34.69 23.06
C PRO A 865 3.60 -34.53 23.11
N LEU A 866 3.08 -33.30 23.12
CA LEU A 866 1.63 -33.11 23.04
C LEU A 866 1.04 -33.79 21.79
N TYR A 867 1.91 -34.09 20.81
CA TYR A 867 1.59 -34.40 19.44
C TYR A 867 2.81 -34.84 18.56
N LYS A 868 2.63 -35.49 17.39
CA LYS A 868 3.72 -36.09 16.56
C LYS A 868 4.04 -35.39 15.21
N GLU A 869 5.31 -35.18 14.86
CA GLU A 869 5.72 -34.41 13.66
C GLU A 869 4.94 -34.70 12.36
N GLN A 870 4.91 -35.95 11.89
CA GLN A 870 4.42 -36.38 10.55
C GLN A 870 3.01 -35.92 10.15
N ASN A 871 2.21 -35.52 11.14
CA ASN A 871 0.78 -35.55 11.08
C ASN A 871 0.15 -34.17 10.76
N CYS A 872 0.94 -33.09 10.58
CA CYS A 872 0.43 -31.69 10.65
C CYS A 872 0.07 -31.14 9.29
N SER A 873 -1.14 -30.59 9.19
CA SER A 873 -1.61 -29.84 8.03
C SER A 873 -0.74 -28.61 7.73
N PHE A 874 -0.05 -28.08 8.75
CA PHE A 874 0.70 -26.81 8.74
C PHE A 874 2.20 -26.98 9.01
N MET A 875 2.73 -28.20 8.81
CA MET A 875 4.15 -28.53 8.90
C MET A 875 5.04 -27.63 8.02
N VAL A 876 6.20 -27.19 8.53
CA VAL A 876 7.21 -26.47 7.74
C VAL A 876 8.54 -27.22 7.71
N ASP A 877 9.03 -27.51 6.51
CA ASP A 877 10.19 -28.35 6.23
C ASP A 877 11.54 -27.83 6.75
N GLY A 878 11.68 -26.51 6.94
CA GLY A 878 12.84 -25.93 7.64
C GLY A 878 12.97 -26.40 9.10
N PHE A 879 11.93 -27.07 9.60
CA PHE A 879 11.76 -27.47 10.99
C PHE A 879 11.30 -28.95 11.15
N ALA A 880 11.20 -29.75 10.09
CA ALA A 880 10.66 -31.12 10.16
C ALA A 880 11.77 -32.17 10.45
N CYS A 881 12.20 -32.29 11.70
CA CYS A 881 13.37 -33.11 12.07
C CYS A 881 13.25 -34.59 11.71
N GLU A 882 12.13 -35.21 12.07
CA GLU A 882 11.86 -36.63 11.86
C GLU A 882 11.73 -36.92 10.35
N LYS A 883 11.03 -36.05 9.61
CA LYS A 883 10.96 -36.08 8.13
C LYS A 883 12.33 -35.94 7.46
N PHE A 884 13.21 -35.08 7.99
CA PHE A 884 14.58 -34.92 7.50
C PHE A 884 15.59 -35.90 8.16
N GLY A 885 15.11 -36.97 8.79
CA GLY A 885 15.91 -38.15 9.14
C GLY A 885 16.53 -38.17 10.53
N ARG A 886 16.13 -37.27 11.44
CA ARG A 886 16.51 -37.33 12.86
C ARG A 886 15.87 -38.56 13.51
N LYS A 887 16.65 -39.35 14.26
CA LYS A 887 16.21 -40.64 14.85
C LYS A 887 16.12 -40.62 16.38
N ASP A 888 16.85 -39.71 17.00
CA ASP A 888 16.97 -39.53 18.44
C ASP A 888 15.83 -38.66 18.99
N LEU A 889 14.59 -39.13 18.83
CA LEU A 889 13.36 -38.38 19.16
C LEU A 889 13.14 -38.13 20.67
N ASN A 890 14.11 -38.45 21.53
CA ASN A 890 13.98 -38.31 22.99
C ASN A 890 13.81 -36.86 23.48
N TYR A 891 14.25 -35.88 22.69
CA TYR A 891 14.00 -34.45 22.97
C TYR A 891 12.49 -34.12 23.02
N GLN A 892 11.63 -34.91 22.35
CA GLN A 892 10.17 -34.69 22.23
C GLN A 892 9.47 -34.85 23.59
N TYR A 893 10.03 -35.69 24.45
CA TYR A 893 9.37 -36.18 25.67
C TYR A 893 9.59 -35.29 26.89
N TRP A 894 10.32 -34.19 26.77
CA TRP A 894 10.58 -33.28 27.89
C TRP A 894 9.47 -32.24 28.02
N ARG A 895 8.78 -32.20 29.17
CA ARG A 895 7.87 -31.11 29.58
C ARG A 895 8.50 -30.20 30.61
N TRP A 896 8.07 -28.95 30.62
CA TRP A 896 8.41 -28.01 31.67
C TRP A 896 7.52 -28.24 32.91
N GLN A 897 8.11 -28.05 34.08
CA GLN A 897 7.45 -28.08 35.38
C GLN A 897 7.86 -26.81 36.14
N PRO A 898 6.98 -25.81 36.27
CA PRO A 898 7.19 -24.70 37.19
C PRO A 898 7.38 -25.21 38.62
N HIS A 899 8.12 -24.48 39.46
CA HIS A 899 8.39 -24.90 40.84
C HIS A 899 7.14 -24.87 41.72
N ASP A 900 6.34 -23.80 41.62
CA ASP A 900 5.22 -23.53 42.53
C ASP A 900 3.86 -24.02 42.01
N CYS A 901 3.80 -24.54 40.78
CA CYS A 901 2.57 -25.05 40.18
C CYS A 901 2.78 -26.01 39.00
N ASP A 902 1.69 -26.68 38.58
CA ASP A 902 1.62 -27.40 37.32
C ASP A 902 1.24 -26.48 36.16
N LEU A 903 1.99 -26.55 35.06
CA LEU A 903 1.64 -25.90 33.80
C LEU A 903 0.44 -26.64 33.17
N PRO A 904 -0.70 -25.97 32.89
CA PRO A 904 -1.88 -26.64 32.35
C PRO A 904 -1.60 -27.18 30.94
N ARG A 905 -2.01 -28.43 30.68
CA ARG A 905 -1.91 -29.04 29.34
C ARG A 905 -2.70 -28.19 28.33
N PHE A 906 -2.07 -27.88 27.21
CA PHE A 906 -2.70 -27.09 26.15
C PHE A 906 -4.04 -27.72 25.69
N ASN A 907 -5.02 -26.87 25.44
CA ASN A 907 -6.30 -27.24 24.83
C ASN A 907 -6.76 -26.10 23.90
N ALA A 908 -6.89 -26.38 22.60
CA ALA A 908 -7.26 -25.35 21.64
C ALA A 908 -8.67 -24.79 21.83
N LYS A 909 -9.62 -25.56 22.38
CA LYS A 909 -11.02 -25.12 22.43
C LYS A 909 -11.22 -23.89 23.32
N PRO A 910 -10.78 -23.84 24.60
CA PRO A 910 -10.84 -22.62 25.39
C PRO A 910 -10.10 -21.43 24.75
N LEU A 911 -8.96 -21.68 24.10
CA LEU A 911 -8.21 -20.63 23.40
C LEU A 911 -9.00 -20.04 22.23
N LEU A 912 -9.59 -20.88 21.39
CA LEU A 912 -10.36 -20.45 20.23
C LEU A 912 -11.73 -19.86 20.59
N GLU A 913 -12.37 -20.31 21.67
CA GLU A 913 -13.54 -19.62 22.23
C GLU A 913 -13.17 -18.22 22.77
N MET A 914 -12.02 -18.09 23.43
CA MET A 914 -11.51 -16.78 23.89
C MET A 914 -11.15 -15.88 22.69
N LEU A 915 -10.62 -16.46 21.60
CA LEU A 915 -10.34 -15.78 20.33
C LEU A 915 -11.57 -15.63 19.41
N ARG A 916 -12.78 -16.02 19.85
CA ARG A 916 -13.98 -15.93 19.02
C ARG A 916 -14.24 -14.49 18.59
N ASP A 917 -14.41 -14.29 17.28
CA ASP A 917 -14.52 -12.97 16.62
C ASP A 917 -13.31 -12.03 16.82
N LYS A 918 -12.12 -12.57 17.12
CA LYS A 918 -10.90 -11.80 17.46
C LYS A 918 -9.66 -12.22 16.67
N ARG A 919 -8.65 -11.35 16.75
CA ARG A 919 -7.36 -11.48 16.06
C ARG A 919 -6.19 -11.59 17.05
N LEU A 920 -5.47 -12.71 17.01
CA LEU A 920 -4.13 -12.85 17.59
C LEU A 920 -3.09 -12.71 16.47
N ILE A 921 -2.00 -11.97 16.72
CA ILE A 921 -0.87 -11.88 15.79
C ILE A 921 0.47 -12.06 16.50
N PHE A 922 1.33 -12.87 15.88
CA PHE A 922 2.77 -12.97 16.11
C PHE A 922 3.49 -12.02 15.16
N ALA A 923 4.52 -11.31 15.61
CA ALA A 923 5.24 -10.36 14.79
C ALA A 923 6.69 -10.24 15.28
N GLY A 924 7.61 -10.52 14.35
CA GLY A 924 9.03 -10.55 14.67
C GLY A 924 9.87 -11.32 13.67
N ASP A 925 10.86 -12.03 14.19
CA ASP A 925 11.86 -12.77 13.45
C ASP A 925 11.50 -14.25 13.19
N SER A 926 12.44 -15.02 12.63
CA SER A 926 12.27 -16.42 12.26
C SER A 926 12.00 -17.37 13.44
N LEU A 927 12.17 -16.90 14.68
CA LEU A 927 11.92 -17.65 15.92
C LEU A 927 10.50 -17.40 16.45
N ASP A 928 9.93 -16.22 16.19
CA ASP A 928 8.48 -15.97 16.41
C ASP A 928 7.64 -16.72 15.36
N TYR A 929 8.12 -16.79 14.11
CA TYR A 929 7.55 -17.69 13.09
C TYR A 929 7.59 -19.17 13.53
N ASN A 930 8.62 -19.56 14.29
CA ASN A 930 8.76 -20.90 14.84
C ASN A 930 7.75 -21.16 15.99
N GLN A 931 7.43 -20.15 16.82
CA GLN A 931 6.32 -20.23 17.78
C GLN A 931 4.96 -20.33 17.09
N TRP A 932 4.74 -19.54 16.04
CA TRP A 932 3.46 -19.51 15.32
C TRP A 932 3.11 -20.88 14.74
N ILE A 933 4.07 -21.55 14.08
CA ILE A 933 3.87 -22.91 13.54
C ILE A 933 3.58 -23.94 14.65
N SER A 934 4.23 -23.82 15.81
CA SER A 934 3.87 -24.61 17.00
C SER A 934 2.40 -24.41 17.38
N LEU A 935 1.94 -23.17 17.50
CA LEU A 935 0.57 -22.87 17.91
C LEU A 935 -0.46 -23.35 16.88
N LEU A 936 -0.21 -23.15 15.58
CA LEU A 936 -1.11 -23.63 14.52
C LEU A 936 -1.32 -25.14 14.61
N CYS A 937 -0.24 -25.88 14.81
CA CYS A 937 -0.31 -27.31 14.94
C CYS A 937 -0.85 -27.79 16.30
N LEU A 938 -0.80 -26.97 17.37
CA LEU A 938 -1.46 -27.26 18.64
C LEU A 938 -2.97 -27.16 18.47
N VAL A 939 -3.43 -26.17 17.69
CA VAL A 939 -4.81 -26.08 17.22
C VAL A 939 -5.18 -27.28 16.34
N ASP A 940 -4.38 -27.61 15.33
CA ASP A 940 -4.60 -28.76 14.43
C ASP A 940 -4.69 -30.10 15.18
N SER A 941 -3.99 -30.23 16.32
CA SER A 941 -4.07 -31.42 17.17
C SER A 941 -5.37 -31.59 17.94
N SER A 942 -5.88 -30.47 18.47
CA SER A 942 -7.03 -30.47 19.36
C SER A 942 -8.34 -30.37 18.59
N ILE A 943 -8.34 -29.68 17.45
CA ILE A 943 -9.52 -29.46 16.59
C ILE A 943 -9.09 -29.55 15.10
N PRO A 944 -8.85 -30.77 14.59
CA PRO A 944 -8.60 -31.01 13.17
C PRO A 944 -9.88 -30.77 12.34
N SER A 945 -10.10 -29.53 11.90
CA SER A 945 -11.24 -29.12 11.07
C SER A 945 -10.82 -28.89 9.62
N LEU A 946 -11.51 -29.55 8.69
CA LEU A 946 -11.34 -29.38 7.24
C LEU A 946 -11.69 -27.97 6.72
N GLN A 947 -12.14 -27.06 7.59
CA GLN A 947 -12.41 -25.66 7.24
C GLN A 947 -11.31 -24.69 7.72
N ASN A 948 -10.34 -25.15 8.52
CA ASN A 948 -9.22 -24.31 8.95
C ASN A 948 -8.20 -24.17 7.80
N TYR A 949 -7.72 -22.95 7.54
CA TYR A 949 -6.83 -22.67 6.41
C TYR A 949 -5.87 -21.50 6.64
N ILE A 950 -4.78 -21.45 5.88
CA ILE A 950 -3.77 -20.37 5.91
C ILE A 950 -3.88 -19.51 4.65
N ASN A 951 -3.86 -18.19 4.82
CA ASN A 951 -3.71 -17.20 3.77
C ASN A 951 -2.30 -16.58 3.82
N TRP A 952 -1.63 -16.45 2.68
CA TRP A 952 -0.24 -15.98 2.59
C TRP A 952 -0.16 -14.64 1.84
N HIS A 953 0.16 -13.55 2.52
CA HIS A 953 0.19 -12.19 1.96
C HIS A 953 1.60 -11.57 2.11
N GLY A 954 2.59 -12.19 1.47
CA GLY A 954 4.00 -11.74 1.49
C GLY A 954 4.62 -11.86 2.90
N PRO A 955 5.01 -10.74 3.55
CA PRO A 955 5.47 -10.76 4.94
C PRO A 955 4.35 -11.09 5.95
N PHE A 956 3.08 -10.90 5.59
CA PHE A 956 1.93 -11.22 6.43
C PHE A 956 1.37 -12.61 6.12
N VAL A 957 0.93 -13.34 7.15
CA VAL A 957 0.34 -14.69 7.05
C VAL A 957 -0.80 -14.82 8.04
N SER A 958 -1.92 -15.45 7.67
CA SER A 958 -3.10 -15.54 8.54
C SER A 958 -3.74 -16.93 8.50
N PHE A 959 -3.67 -17.66 9.63
CA PHE A 959 -4.48 -18.85 9.85
C PHE A 959 -5.87 -18.45 10.32
N LYS A 960 -6.91 -18.99 9.68
CA LYS A 960 -8.32 -18.77 10.03
C LYS A 960 -8.93 -20.04 10.63
N ALA A 961 -9.48 -19.91 11.84
CA ALA A 961 -10.31 -20.92 12.48
C ALA A 961 -11.79 -20.57 12.28
N THR A 962 -12.39 -21.09 11.21
CA THR A 962 -13.69 -20.60 10.68
C THR A 962 -14.86 -20.79 11.64
N GLU A 963 -14.92 -21.92 12.36
CA GLU A 963 -15.93 -22.23 13.39
C GLU A 963 -15.96 -21.19 14.53
N TYR A 964 -14.84 -20.50 14.74
CA TYR A 964 -14.64 -19.50 15.79
C TYR A 964 -14.62 -18.07 15.24
N ASN A 965 -14.69 -17.88 13.91
CA ASN A 965 -14.42 -16.59 13.25
C ASN A 965 -13.14 -15.91 13.76
N ALA A 966 -12.13 -16.72 14.10
CA ALA A 966 -10.92 -16.31 14.79
C ALA A 966 -9.71 -16.37 13.85
N SER A 967 -8.67 -15.56 14.11
CA SER A 967 -7.39 -15.75 13.43
C SER A 967 -6.15 -15.69 14.31
N ILE A 968 -5.16 -16.47 13.89
CA ILE A 968 -3.84 -16.62 14.49
C ILE A 968 -2.84 -16.28 13.38
N ASP A 969 -2.36 -15.05 13.41
CA ASP A 969 -1.61 -14.46 12.31
C ASP A 969 -0.11 -14.41 12.64
N PHE A 970 0.71 -14.25 11.60
CA PHE A 970 2.14 -13.96 11.69
C PHE A 970 2.52 -12.80 10.78
N TYR A 971 3.42 -11.93 11.24
CA TYR A 971 4.00 -10.85 10.45
C TYR A 971 5.53 -10.83 10.54
N TRP A 972 6.18 -10.72 9.40
CA TRP A 972 7.64 -10.68 9.29
C TRP A 972 8.18 -9.26 9.45
N GLU A 973 8.88 -9.03 10.57
CA GLU A 973 9.53 -7.76 10.90
C GLU A 973 10.75 -8.00 11.83
N PRO A 974 11.82 -8.67 11.34
CA PRO A 974 12.84 -9.27 12.20
C PRO A 974 13.63 -8.31 13.10
N LEU A 975 13.51 -7.00 12.88
CA LEU A 975 14.20 -5.93 13.60
C LEU A 975 13.24 -4.89 14.25
N LEU A 976 11.93 -5.19 14.35
CA LEU A 976 10.82 -4.30 14.76
C LEU A 976 10.62 -3.06 13.88
N VAL A 977 11.66 -2.23 13.75
CA VAL A 977 11.72 -1.08 12.84
C VAL A 977 11.92 -1.53 11.39
N GLU A 978 11.54 -0.65 10.46
CA GLU A 978 11.72 -0.86 9.03
C GLU A 978 13.20 -1.08 8.66
N SER A 979 13.46 -2.09 7.84
CA SER A 979 14.81 -2.53 7.49
C SER A 979 14.91 -3.01 6.04
N ASN A 980 16.14 -3.19 5.56
CA ASN A 980 16.37 -3.89 4.28
C ASN A 980 16.06 -5.41 4.36
N CYS A 981 15.72 -5.95 5.53
CA CYS A 981 15.46 -7.36 5.79
C CYS A 981 13.95 -7.71 5.87
N ASP A 982 13.06 -6.75 5.60
CA ASP A 982 11.59 -6.90 5.74
C ASP A 982 10.96 -7.79 4.64
N ASP A 983 11.74 -8.28 3.68
CA ASP A 983 11.29 -9.28 2.71
C ASP A 983 11.47 -10.70 3.28
N ARG A 984 10.35 -11.38 3.57
CA ARG A 984 10.30 -12.74 4.12
C ARG A 984 10.99 -13.82 3.26
N PHE A 985 11.37 -13.53 2.02
CA PHE A 985 12.13 -14.43 1.15
C PHE A 985 13.55 -13.91 0.85
N ASN A 986 13.71 -12.61 0.58
CA ASN A 986 14.99 -12.01 0.17
C ASN A 986 15.86 -11.46 1.32
N HIS A 987 15.70 -11.98 2.55
CA HIS A 987 16.32 -11.47 3.78
C HIS A 987 17.77 -11.90 4.08
N HIS A 988 18.39 -12.74 3.23
CA HIS A 988 19.75 -13.28 3.45
C HIS A 988 20.85 -12.27 3.06
N ILE A 989 20.82 -11.08 3.67
CA ILE A 989 21.64 -9.92 3.31
C ILE A 989 22.80 -9.74 4.31
N ARG A 990 24.04 -9.66 3.82
CA ARG A 990 25.26 -9.55 4.66
C ARG A 990 25.42 -8.23 5.41
N ASN A 991 24.83 -7.15 4.90
CA ASN A 991 24.87 -5.81 5.50
C ASN A 991 23.45 -5.45 5.90
N ARG A 992 23.11 -5.58 7.19
CA ARG A 992 21.78 -5.26 7.72
C ARG A 992 21.67 -3.76 7.95
N ILE A 993 20.58 -3.17 7.45
CA ILE A 993 20.34 -1.73 7.47
C ILE A 993 18.98 -1.47 8.10
N ILE A 994 18.95 -0.71 9.20
CA ILE A 994 17.74 -0.29 9.91
C ILE A 994 17.44 1.19 9.70
N ARG A 995 16.15 1.53 9.67
CA ARG A 995 15.65 2.90 9.84
C ARG A 995 15.16 3.05 11.27
N GLY A 996 16.07 3.26 12.22
CA GLY A 996 15.82 3.21 13.67
C GLY A 996 14.81 4.21 14.26
N GLN A 997 14.03 4.92 13.44
CA GLN A 997 12.91 5.79 13.82
C GLN A 997 11.66 5.58 12.94
N SER A 998 11.61 4.51 12.12
CA SER A 998 10.47 4.17 11.25
C SER A 998 9.87 2.82 11.67
N ILE A 999 8.58 2.82 12.00
CA ILE A 999 7.82 1.60 12.35
C ILE A 999 6.40 1.60 11.76
N GLU A 1000 5.96 2.74 11.22
CA GLU A 1000 4.60 3.01 10.74
C GLU A 1000 4.19 2.13 9.54
N LYS A 1001 5.16 1.59 8.79
CA LYS A 1001 4.97 0.57 7.75
C LYS A 1001 4.44 -0.74 8.36
N HIS A 1002 5.10 -1.19 9.44
CA HIS A 1002 4.79 -2.42 10.15
C HIS A 1002 3.53 -2.24 10.99
N ALA A 1003 3.47 -1.17 11.80
CA ALA A 1003 2.33 -0.79 12.66
C ALA A 1003 0.93 -1.02 12.06
N ARG A 1004 0.76 -0.72 10.77
CA ARG A 1004 -0.52 -0.88 10.04
C ARG A 1004 -1.06 -2.31 9.97
N GLN A 1005 -0.23 -3.32 10.20
CA GLN A 1005 -0.59 -4.74 10.05
C GLN A 1005 -1.20 -5.36 11.32
N TRP A 1006 -1.24 -4.61 12.45
CA TRP A 1006 -1.48 -5.14 13.79
C TRP A 1006 -2.06 -4.14 14.80
N THR A 1007 -2.17 -2.86 14.43
CA THR A 1007 -2.93 -1.81 15.14
C THR A 1007 -4.31 -2.22 15.65
N ASP A 1008 -5.00 -3.12 14.94
CA ASP A 1008 -6.37 -3.54 15.23
C ASP A 1008 -6.47 -4.86 16.02
N ALA A 1009 -5.36 -5.55 16.30
CA ALA A 1009 -5.37 -6.88 16.91
C ALA A 1009 -5.84 -6.88 18.38
N ASP A 1010 -6.43 -7.99 18.82
CA ASP A 1010 -6.90 -8.23 20.19
C ASP A 1010 -5.77 -8.76 21.07
N ILE A 1011 -4.89 -9.57 20.50
CA ILE A 1011 -3.68 -10.09 21.15
C ILE A 1011 -2.50 -9.93 20.20
N ILE A 1012 -1.40 -9.39 20.72
CA ILE A 1012 -0.15 -9.24 19.97
C ILE A 1012 0.97 -9.94 20.75
N VAL A 1013 1.78 -10.73 20.06
CA VAL A 1013 3.06 -11.28 20.54
C VAL A 1013 4.18 -10.67 19.68
N PHE A 1014 5.14 -10.03 20.34
CA PHE A 1014 6.31 -9.40 19.73
C PHE A 1014 7.56 -10.26 19.96
N ASN A 1015 8.45 -10.36 18.98
CA ASN A 1015 9.87 -10.72 19.18
C ASN A 1015 10.77 -9.92 18.23
N SER A 1016 12.02 -9.73 18.61
CA SER A 1016 13.10 -9.42 17.65
C SER A 1016 14.43 -9.53 18.39
N PHE A 1017 15.31 -10.43 17.95
CA PHE A 1017 16.54 -10.70 18.70
C PHE A 1017 17.68 -11.28 17.89
N MET A 1018 17.47 -12.43 17.25
CA MET A 1018 18.57 -13.19 16.64
C MET A 1018 19.25 -12.43 15.50
N TRP A 1019 18.52 -11.51 14.89
CA TRP A 1019 18.92 -10.72 13.73
C TRP A 1019 19.81 -9.51 14.07
N TRP A 1020 19.95 -9.20 15.36
CA TRP A 1020 20.88 -8.20 15.89
C TRP A 1020 22.29 -8.78 16.12
N ARG A 1021 22.39 -10.11 16.26
CA ARG A 1021 23.60 -10.88 16.60
C ARG A 1021 24.63 -10.98 15.47
N GLU A 1022 24.44 -10.24 14.38
CA GLU A 1022 25.36 -10.19 13.24
C GLU A 1022 26.20 -8.91 13.26
N PRO A 1023 27.53 -9.00 13.05
CA PRO A 1023 28.39 -7.82 13.02
C PRO A 1023 28.09 -6.94 11.80
N ASN A 1024 28.36 -5.63 11.94
CA ASN A 1024 28.17 -4.59 10.92
C ASN A 1024 26.71 -4.18 10.67
N MET A 1025 25.93 -3.96 11.75
CA MET A 1025 24.63 -3.29 11.66
C MET A 1025 24.81 -1.82 11.25
N LYS A 1026 24.00 -1.36 10.29
CA LYS A 1026 24.04 0.02 9.79
C LYS A 1026 22.74 0.76 10.04
N LEU A 1027 22.84 2.00 10.49
CA LEU A 1027 21.74 2.94 10.58
C LEU A 1027 21.63 3.76 9.29
N LEU A 1028 20.45 3.77 8.67
CA LEU A 1028 20.11 4.64 7.55
C LEU A 1028 19.48 5.95 8.05
N ARG A 1029 20.10 7.08 7.71
CA ARG A 1029 19.48 8.41 7.85
C ARG A 1029 18.86 8.83 6.51
N GLY A 1030 17.57 8.59 6.35
CA GLY A 1030 16.81 8.87 5.12
C GLY A 1030 15.66 7.87 4.87
N SER A 1031 15.25 7.73 3.62
CA SER A 1031 14.44 6.64 3.06
C SER A 1031 15.29 5.66 2.27
N PHE A 1032 14.83 4.42 2.09
CA PHE A 1032 15.43 3.47 1.16
C PHE A 1032 15.25 3.89 -0.32
N GLU A 1033 14.40 4.88 -0.57
CA GLU A 1033 14.10 5.45 -1.89
C GLU A 1033 15.02 6.64 -2.25
N ASP A 1034 15.82 7.14 -1.31
CA ASP A 1034 16.68 8.31 -1.52
C ASP A 1034 17.94 7.97 -2.34
N THR A 1035 18.34 8.87 -3.25
CA THR A 1035 19.53 8.68 -4.10
C THR A 1035 20.84 9.23 -3.49
N ASN A 1036 20.80 9.78 -2.27
CA ASN A 1036 21.95 10.30 -1.52
C ASN A 1036 21.90 9.88 -0.04
N VAL A 1037 21.67 8.58 0.18
CA VAL A 1037 21.61 7.96 1.52
C VAL A 1037 22.94 8.02 2.26
N THR A 1038 22.88 8.25 3.57
CA THR A 1038 24.02 8.13 4.48
C THR A 1038 23.83 6.96 5.43
N TYR A 1039 24.90 6.18 5.61
CA TYR A 1039 24.94 5.01 6.46
C TYR A 1039 25.96 5.21 7.58
N GLU A 1040 25.54 4.99 8.81
CA GLU A 1040 26.41 5.00 9.99
C GLU A 1040 26.52 3.58 10.54
N ASP A 1041 27.73 3.12 10.85
CA ASP A 1041 27.93 1.86 11.57
C ASP A 1041 27.52 2.02 13.04
N VAL A 1042 26.69 1.09 13.53
CA VAL A 1042 26.07 1.14 14.85
C VAL A 1042 26.35 -0.16 15.60
N GLU A 1043 26.64 -0.07 16.89
CA GLU A 1043 26.77 -1.27 17.73
C GLU A 1043 25.42 -1.97 17.88
N GLU A 1044 25.42 -3.30 17.76
CA GLU A 1044 24.31 -4.22 18.04
C GLU A 1044 23.34 -3.73 19.14
N GLN A 1045 23.86 -3.50 20.35
CA GLN A 1045 23.02 -3.10 21.50
C GLN A 1045 22.40 -1.71 21.31
N LEU A 1046 23.15 -0.74 20.78
CA LEU A 1046 22.65 0.61 20.56
C LEU A 1046 21.54 0.62 19.50
N GLY A 1047 21.73 -0.15 18.41
CA GLY A 1047 20.69 -0.34 17.39
C GLY A 1047 19.42 -0.98 17.96
N TYR A 1048 19.57 -1.98 18.83
CA TYR A 1048 18.44 -2.63 19.50
C TYR A 1048 17.71 -1.69 20.46
N GLU A 1049 18.45 -0.92 21.27
CA GLU A 1049 17.87 0.10 22.15
C GLU A 1049 17.14 1.19 21.36
N MET A 1050 17.62 1.58 20.18
CA MET A 1050 16.90 2.50 19.31
C MET A 1050 15.58 1.90 18.80
N ALA A 1051 15.60 0.65 18.33
CA ALA A 1051 14.39 -0.03 17.87
C ALA A 1051 13.35 -0.20 19.00
N LEU A 1052 13.78 -0.63 20.19
CA LEU A 1052 12.91 -0.75 21.37
C LEU A 1052 12.30 0.59 21.81
N ARG A 1053 13.06 1.69 21.75
CA ARG A 1053 12.52 3.03 22.08
C ARG A 1053 11.41 3.40 21.11
N THR A 1054 11.68 3.37 19.80
CA THR A 1054 10.70 3.66 18.73
C THR A 1054 9.47 2.75 18.81
N TRP A 1055 9.66 1.46 19.08
CA TRP A 1055 8.59 0.51 19.36
C TRP A 1055 7.73 0.95 20.54
N SER A 1056 8.34 1.22 21.70
CA SER A 1056 7.62 1.55 22.93
C SER A 1056 6.86 2.86 22.85
N ASP A 1057 7.45 3.89 22.25
CA ASP A 1057 6.81 5.19 22.08
C ASP A 1057 5.68 5.12 21.05
N TRP A 1058 5.79 4.22 20.06
CA TRP A 1058 4.66 3.93 19.18
C TRP A 1058 3.52 3.22 19.93
N LEU A 1059 3.79 2.18 20.73
CA LEU A 1059 2.75 1.46 21.47
C LEU A 1059 2.01 2.35 22.49
N ASP A 1060 2.75 3.15 23.25
CA ASP A 1060 2.23 4.02 24.32
C ASP A 1060 1.18 5.01 23.78
N ILE A 1061 1.37 5.50 22.56
CA ILE A 1061 0.47 6.44 21.88
C ILE A 1061 -0.71 5.73 21.18
N HIS A 1062 -0.47 4.59 20.50
CA HIS A 1062 -1.41 4.06 19.52
C HIS A 1062 -2.21 2.81 19.95
N ILE A 1063 -1.76 2.05 20.96
CA ILE A 1063 -2.44 0.81 21.36
C ILE A 1063 -3.68 1.10 22.20
N ASN A 1064 -4.81 0.50 21.82
CA ASN A 1064 -6.01 0.52 22.64
C ASN A 1064 -5.84 -0.38 23.87
N ARG A 1065 -5.43 0.24 24.98
CA ARG A 1065 -5.16 -0.38 26.30
C ARG A 1065 -6.35 -1.11 26.92
N THR A 1066 -7.57 -0.89 26.41
CA THR A 1066 -8.80 -1.58 26.86
C THR A 1066 -9.18 -2.79 26.01
N LYS A 1067 -8.65 -2.88 24.78
CA LYS A 1067 -8.88 -3.98 23.84
C LYS A 1067 -7.69 -4.95 23.81
N THR A 1068 -6.51 -4.41 23.55
CA THR A 1068 -5.36 -5.17 23.04
C THR A 1068 -4.44 -5.64 24.17
N ARG A 1069 -4.21 -6.96 24.23
CA ARG A 1069 -3.26 -7.57 25.17
C ARG A 1069 -1.92 -7.74 24.47
N VAL A 1070 -0.89 -7.08 24.98
CA VAL A 1070 0.46 -7.11 24.39
C VAL A 1070 1.38 -8.03 25.18
N PHE A 1071 2.04 -8.94 24.46
CA PHE A 1071 3.07 -9.86 24.95
C PHE A 1071 4.40 -9.58 24.25
N PHE A 1072 5.51 -9.72 24.96
CA PHE A 1072 6.85 -9.66 24.37
C PHE A 1072 7.63 -10.92 24.72
N MET A 1073 8.09 -11.64 23.71
CA MET A 1073 8.85 -12.88 23.87
C MET A 1073 10.34 -12.60 24.09
N SER A 1074 11.02 -13.39 24.92
CA SER A 1074 12.46 -13.26 25.21
C SER A 1074 13.38 -13.96 24.17
N LEU A 1075 14.71 -13.71 24.25
CA LEU A 1075 15.64 -13.70 23.10
C LEU A 1075 15.63 -14.91 22.14
N SER A 1076 15.52 -16.15 22.64
CA SER A 1076 15.77 -17.41 21.91
C SER A 1076 17.22 -17.57 21.41
N PRO A 1077 17.98 -18.53 21.95
CA PRO A 1077 19.41 -18.62 21.83
C PRO A 1077 19.84 -19.07 20.45
N TYR A 1078 21.16 -19.12 20.34
CA TYR A 1078 21.81 -20.21 19.66
C TYR A 1078 22.69 -21.05 20.61
N HIS A 1079 22.88 -22.32 20.27
CA HIS A 1079 23.85 -23.24 20.90
C HIS A 1079 24.99 -23.57 19.91
N LYS A 1080 25.69 -22.54 19.41
CA LYS A 1080 26.78 -22.69 18.43
C LYS A 1080 28.13 -23.12 19.03
N LYS A 1081 28.25 -23.09 20.36
CA LYS A 1081 29.51 -23.23 21.11
C LYS A 1081 29.37 -24.32 22.17
N ALA A 1082 29.88 -25.52 21.91
CA ALA A 1082 29.78 -26.60 22.90
C ALA A 1082 30.72 -26.41 24.12
N GLU A 1083 31.70 -25.51 24.00
CA GLU A 1083 32.50 -25.01 25.12
C GLU A 1083 31.64 -24.42 26.26
N ASP A 1084 30.48 -23.80 25.94
CA ASP A 1084 29.56 -23.25 26.95
C ASP A 1084 29.12 -24.33 27.95
N TRP A 1085 28.91 -25.56 27.50
CA TRP A 1085 28.51 -26.72 28.32
C TRP A 1085 29.64 -27.74 28.54
N GLY A 1086 30.90 -27.32 28.40
CA GLY A 1086 32.07 -28.10 28.82
C GLY A 1086 32.60 -29.10 27.80
N MET A 1087 32.27 -28.95 26.51
CA MET A 1087 32.81 -29.74 25.41
C MET A 1087 33.85 -28.97 24.58
N SER A 1088 34.41 -29.57 23.53
CA SER A 1088 35.50 -28.97 22.76
C SER A 1088 35.03 -27.84 21.83
N THR A 1089 35.93 -26.91 21.53
CA THR A 1089 35.66 -25.67 20.77
C THR A 1089 35.32 -25.88 19.30
N ASP A 1090 35.50 -27.09 18.78
CA ASP A 1090 35.14 -27.52 17.42
C ASP A 1090 33.73 -28.13 17.33
N LYS A 1091 33.03 -28.29 18.47
CA LYS A 1091 31.68 -28.87 18.54
C LYS A 1091 30.60 -27.80 18.69
N THR A 1092 29.44 -28.11 18.12
CA THR A 1092 28.21 -27.30 18.14
C THR A 1092 27.08 -28.07 18.84
N CYS A 1093 25.81 -27.69 18.61
CA CYS A 1093 24.66 -28.51 18.97
C CYS A 1093 24.53 -29.84 18.18
N TYR A 1094 25.39 -30.10 17.19
CA TYR A 1094 25.36 -31.33 16.41
C TYR A 1094 25.61 -32.57 17.29
N ASN A 1095 24.84 -33.64 17.06
CA ASN A 1095 24.80 -34.87 17.87
C ASN A 1095 24.42 -34.67 19.36
N GLU A 1096 23.93 -33.50 19.76
CA GLU A 1096 23.38 -33.33 21.11
C GLU A 1096 22.03 -34.04 21.26
N THR A 1097 21.93 -34.92 22.27
CA THR A 1097 20.76 -35.79 22.50
C THR A 1097 20.13 -35.68 23.90
N GLN A 1098 20.74 -34.89 24.80
CA GLN A 1098 20.27 -34.68 26.17
C GLN A 1098 20.36 -33.20 26.57
N PRO A 1099 19.39 -32.69 27.37
CA PRO A 1099 19.45 -31.34 27.90
C PRO A 1099 20.54 -31.17 28.96
N ILE A 1100 20.84 -29.92 29.31
CA ILE A 1100 21.76 -29.55 30.39
C ILE A 1100 20.98 -29.61 31.71
N LEU A 1101 21.36 -30.52 32.61
CA LEU A 1101 20.66 -30.75 33.88
C LEU A 1101 21.20 -29.89 35.05
N LYS A 1102 22.16 -29.00 34.79
CA LYS A 1102 22.70 -28.06 35.78
C LYS A 1102 21.72 -26.90 35.96
N GLU A 1103 20.99 -26.88 37.08
CA GLU A 1103 20.15 -25.73 37.47
C GLU A 1103 20.99 -24.43 37.53
N GLY A 1104 20.42 -23.33 37.04
CA GLY A 1104 21.13 -22.04 36.94
C GLY A 1104 22.27 -22.02 35.91
N TYR A 1105 22.33 -22.98 34.97
CA TYR A 1105 23.22 -22.90 33.82
C TYR A 1105 22.86 -21.71 32.92
N SER A 1106 23.89 -20.96 32.51
CA SER A 1106 23.78 -19.91 31.50
C SER A 1106 24.95 -19.97 30.50
N GLY A 1107 24.67 -19.65 29.23
CA GLY A 1107 25.61 -19.79 28.10
C GLY A 1107 26.32 -18.49 27.67
N SER A 1108 27.09 -18.55 26.58
CA SER A 1108 27.75 -17.39 25.94
C SER A 1108 27.10 -16.95 24.61
N GLY A 1109 26.12 -17.72 24.12
CA GLY A 1109 25.31 -17.31 22.96
C GLY A 1109 24.05 -16.48 23.22
N SER A 1110 23.67 -16.01 24.42
CA SER A 1110 24.48 -15.42 25.48
C SER A 1110 25.02 -14.06 25.02
N ASP A 1111 24.33 -13.42 24.05
CA ASP A 1111 23.93 -12.06 24.42
C ASP A 1111 22.99 -12.23 25.60
N GLY A 1112 23.65 -12.04 26.71
CA GLY A 1112 23.09 -12.00 28.02
C GLY A 1112 22.92 -10.53 28.34
N ARG A 1113 22.57 -9.62 27.42
CA ARG A 1113 22.73 -8.15 27.44
C ARG A 1113 21.51 -7.29 27.05
N MET A 1114 20.90 -7.50 25.88
CA MET A 1114 19.83 -6.72 25.24
C MET A 1114 18.48 -6.71 25.99
N MET A 1115 17.92 -7.83 26.47
CA MET A 1115 16.64 -7.83 27.21
C MET A 1115 16.66 -7.12 28.55
N ARG A 1116 17.78 -6.80 29.22
CA ARG A 1116 17.66 -5.86 30.36
C ARG A 1116 17.27 -4.46 29.87
N ALA A 1117 17.53 -4.13 28.59
CA ALA A 1117 16.90 -3.00 27.92
C ALA A 1117 15.44 -3.29 27.49
N ALA A 1118 15.09 -4.51 27.07
CA ALA A 1118 13.68 -4.85 26.78
C ALA A 1118 12.80 -4.84 28.04
N GLU A 1119 13.25 -5.42 29.14
CA GLU A 1119 12.66 -5.38 30.48
C GLU A 1119 12.55 -3.94 30.98
N ALA A 1120 13.61 -3.13 30.90
CA ALA A 1120 13.53 -1.71 31.26
C ALA A 1120 12.53 -0.93 30.39
N THR A 1121 12.45 -1.25 29.08
CA THR A 1121 11.46 -0.67 28.16
C THR A 1121 10.03 -1.09 28.55
N ILE A 1122 9.82 -2.37 28.87
CA ILE A 1122 8.53 -2.92 29.32
C ILE A 1122 8.12 -2.35 30.68
N GLN A 1123 9.06 -2.19 31.62
CA GLN A 1123 8.82 -1.51 32.90
C GLN A 1123 8.49 -0.02 32.68
N GLY A 1124 9.15 0.64 31.73
CA GLY A 1124 8.83 2.01 31.31
C GLY A 1124 7.47 2.16 30.63
N LEU A 1125 6.95 1.11 29.98
CA LEU A 1125 5.56 1.06 29.50
C LEU A 1125 4.57 0.80 30.63
N ALA A 1126 4.89 -0.12 31.55
CA ALA A 1126 4.05 -0.41 32.72
C ALA A 1126 3.90 0.82 33.64
N ALA A 1127 4.98 1.58 33.85
CA ALA A 1127 4.95 2.85 34.59
C ALA A 1127 4.10 3.94 33.90
N ARG A 1128 4.00 3.89 32.56
CA ARG A 1128 3.09 4.74 31.76
C ARG A 1128 1.67 4.19 31.66
N GLY A 1129 1.38 3.04 32.28
CA GLY A 1129 0.05 2.42 32.29
C GLY A 1129 -0.28 1.60 31.03
N LEU A 1130 0.71 1.09 30.30
CA LEU A 1130 0.52 0.05 29.28
C LEU A 1130 1.13 -1.27 29.79
N LYS A 1131 0.29 -2.25 30.09
CA LYS A 1131 0.75 -3.58 30.54
C LYS A 1131 1.19 -4.43 29.34
N VAL A 1132 2.49 -4.47 29.10
CA VAL A 1132 3.12 -5.50 28.26
C VAL A 1132 3.53 -6.69 29.14
N GLN A 1133 3.08 -7.89 28.80
CA GLN A 1133 3.45 -9.12 29.51
C GLN A 1133 4.69 -9.73 28.85
N ILE A 1134 5.83 -9.73 29.54
CA ILE A 1134 6.98 -10.51 29.07
C ILE A 1134 6.66 -12.01 29.18
N LEU A 1135 6.93 -12.77 28.12
CA LEU A 1135 7.07 -14.21 28.20
C LEU A 1135 8.55 -14.45 28.50
N ASN A 1136 8.93 -14.64 29.77
CA ASN A 1136 10.33 -14.86 30.15
C ASN A 1136 10.77 -16.32 29.94
N ILE A 1137 10.56 -16.80 28.72
CA ILE A 1137 10.95 -18.13 28.24
C ILE A 1137 12.46 -18.39 28.37
N THR A 1138 13.30 -17.43 28.79
CA THR A 1138 14.73 -17.58 29.01
C THR A 1138 15.17 -18.78 29.83
N GLN A 1139 14.83 -18.89 31.12
CA GLN A 1139 15.64 -19.78 31.96
C GLN A 1139 15.36 -21.26 31.69
N LEU A 1140 14.09 -21.62 31.50
CA LEU A 1140 13.68 -22.97 31.09
C LEU A 1140 14.45 -23.44 29.87
N SER A 1141 14.56 -22.54 28.93
CA SER A 1141 15.17 -22.76 27.65
C SER A 1141 16.71 -22.83 27.65
N GLU A 1142 17.38 -22.49 28.76
CA GLU A 1142 18.85 -22.64 28.89
C GLU A 1142 19.32 -24.08 28.78
N TYR A 1143 18.41 -25.00 29.09
CA TYR A 1143 18.73 -26.40 29.21
C TYR A 1143 18.65 -27.16 27.89
N ARG A 1144 18.07 -26.60 26.81
CA ARG A 1144 17.60 -27.38 25.63
C ARG A 1144 18.56 -27.44 24.43
N LYS A 1145 19.84 -27.72 24.68
CA LYS A 1145 20.90 -27.82 23.63
C LYS A 1145 20.65 -28.90 22.59
N GLU A 1146 20.00 -29.99 22.99
CA GLU A 1146 19.70 -31.14 22.15
C GLU A 1146 18.52 -30.90 21.21
N ALA A 1147 17.71 -29.88 21.47
CA ALA A 1147 16.48 -29.68 20.73
C ALA A 1147 16.69 -29.16 19.29
N HIS A 1148 17.86 -28.64 18.90
CA HIS A 1148 18.10 -28.05 17.57
C HIS A 1148 17.89 -29.00 16.36
N PRO A 1149 17.62 -28.49 15.13
CA PRO A 1149 17.67 -29.26 13.88
C PRO A 1149 19.03 -29.88 13.66
N THR A 1150 20.08 -29.13 13.99
CA THR A 1150 21.43 -29.44 13.54
C THR A 1150 21.41 -29.51 12.00
N ILE A 1151 21.64 -30.66 11.39
CA ILE A 1151 21.54 -30.89 9.94
C ILE A 1151 20.14 -31.34 9.47
N TYR A 1152 19.24 -31.74 10.39
CA TYR A 1152 17.95 -32.38 10.10
C TYR A 1152 16.84 -31.36 9.79
N LYS A 1153 16.92 -30.76 8.61
CA LYS A 1153 15.97 -29.77 8.08
C LYS A 1153 16.07 -29.70 6.56
N SER A 1154 15.11 -29.04 5.90
CA SER A 1154 15.34 -28.53 4.55
C SER A 1154 16.42 -27.44 4.54
N HIS A 1155 17.33 -27.51 3.57
CA HIS A 1155 18.40 -26.54 3.34
C HIS A 1155 18.15 -25.82 2.02
N TRP A 1156 17.99 -24.49 2.05
CA TRP A 1156 17.74 -23.66 0.86
C TRP A 1156 18.89 -23.70 -0.16
N VAL A 1157 20.10 -23.95 0.31
CA VAL A 1157 21.29 -24.23 -0.51
C VAL A 1157 21.77 -25.64 -0.12
N PRO A 1158 21.92 -26.59 -1.07
CA PRO A 1158 22.47 -27.91 -0.77
C PRO A 1158 23.88 -27.80 -0.16
N PRO A 1159 24.16 -28.45 0.99
CA PRO A 1159 25.47 -28.41 1.62
C PRO A 1159 26.59 -28.93 0.69
N THR A 1160 27.76 -28.30 0.73
CA THR A 1160 28.92 -28.72 -0.08
C THR A 1160 29.49 -30.06 0.42
N LYS A 1161 30.37 -30.70 -0.36
CA LYS A 1161 31.01 -31.96 0.06
C LYS A 1161 31.82 -31.80 1.34
N GLU A 1162 32.46 -30.64 1.50
CA GLU A 1162 33.27 -30.26 2.64
C GLU A 1162 32.39 -30.05 3.88
N GLN A 1163 31.21 -29.45 3.71
CA GLN A 1163 30.20 -29.34 4.77
C GLN A 1163 29.62 -30.70 5.16
N LEU A 1164 29.28 -31.56 4.19
CA LEU A 1164 28.80 -32.93 4.45
C LEU A 1164 29.83 -33.80 5.18
N LEU A 1165 31.12 -33.54 4.99
CA LEU A 1165 32.22 -34.17 5.73
C LEU A 1165 32.42 -33.58 7.15
N ASN A 1166 31.89 -32.39 7.44
CA ASN A 1166 31.94 -31.75 8.75
C ASN A 1166 30.58 -31.14 9.15
N PRO A 1167 29.63 -31.95 9.68
CA PRO A 1167 28.29 -31.49 10.04
C PRO A 1167 28.22 -30.30 11.00
N ASP A 1168 29.18 -30.16 11.92
CA ASP A 1168 29.28 -29.00 12.81
C ASP A 1168 29.43 -27.66 12.05
N SER A 1169 29.97 -27.67 10.83
CA SER A 1169 30.16 -26.47 10.01
C SER A 1169 28.87 -25.87 9.42
N TYR A 1170 27.76 -26.64 9.40
CA TYR A 1170 26.49 -26.19 8.82
C TYR A 1170 25.26 -26.53 9.69
N ALA A 1171 25.48 -27.02 10.92
CA ALA A 1171 24.42 -27.30 11.86
C ALA A 1171 23.63 -26.03 12.23
N ASP A 1172 22.32 -26.05 11.98
CA ASP A 1172 21.42 -25.02 12.47
C ASP A 1172 21.25 -25.20 13.99
N CYS A 1173 22.04 -24.41 14.72
CA CYS A 1173 21.98 -24.25 16.16
C CYS A 1173 21.34 -22.92 16.57
N ILE A 1174 20.55 -22.28 15.68
CA ILE A 1174 19.76 -21.06 15.94
C ILE A 1174 18.30 -21.46 15.99
N HIS A 1175 17.80 -21.90 14.84
CA HIS A 1175 16.48 -22.45 14.71
C HIS A 1175 16.52 -23.91 15.12
N TRP A 1176 15.51 -24.61 14.65
CA TRP A 1176 14.59 -25.12 15.60
C TRP A 1176 13.68 -26.08 14.82
N CYS A 1177 13.89 -27.42 14.92
CA CYS A 1177 13.02 -28.47 14.34
C CYS A 1177 12.03 -29.10 15.34
N LEU A 1178 10.84 -29.59 14.98
CA LEU A 1178 9.62 -29.23 15.74
C LEU A 1178 8.65 -30.49 15.94
N PRO A 1179 8.68 -31.33 17.04
CA PRO A 1179 7.61 -31.43 18.12
C PRO A 1179 8.09 -31.53 19.62
N GLY A 1180 7.64 -30.68 20.59
CA GLY A 1180 8.28 -30.42 21.93
C GLY A 1180 8.02 -29.15 22.84
N VAL A 1181 8.37 -27.87 22.50
CA VAL A 1181 8.75 -26.82 23.53
C VAL A 1181 8.37 -25.31 23.35
N PRO A 1182 8.21 -24.64 22.19
CA PRO A 1182 7.03 -23.79 22.04
C PRO A 1182 5.70 -24.46 22.20
N ASP A 1183 5.67 -25.77 22.40
CA ASP A 1183 4.55 -26.36 23.10
C ASP A 1183 4.54 -25.85 24.53
N VAL A 1184 5.69 -25.68 25.19
CA VAL A 1184 5.82 -24.97 26.47
C VAL A 1184 5.65 -23.46 26.33
N TRP A 1185 6.25 -22.75 25.35
CA TRP A 1185 5.98 -21.31 25.15
C TRP A 1185 4.48 -21.05 24.93
N ASN A 1186 3.84 -21.85 24.08
CA ASN A 1186 2.42 -21.75 23.78
C ASN A 1186 1.54 -22.31 24.91
N GLN A 1187 1.98 -23.27 25.73
CA GLN A 1187 1.29 -23.62 26.98
C GLN A 1187 1.36 -22.47 27.99
N ILE A 1188 2.49 -21.77 28.11
CA ILE A 1188 2.63 -20.60 28.98
C ILE A 1188 1.79 -19.43 28.45
N LEU A 1189 1.89 -19.11 27.15
CA LEU A 1189 1.06 -18.11 26.49
C LEU A 1189 -0.44 -18.44 26.61
N HIS A 1190 -0.83 -19.71 26.41
CA HIS A 1190 -2.20 -20.22 26.63
C HIS A 1190 -2.66 -20.02 28.07
N ALA A 1191 -1.83 -20.36 29.06
CA ALA A 1191 -2.13 -20.13 30.47
C ALA A 1191 -2.32 -18.63 30.79
N TYR A 1192 -1.42 -17.75 30.32
CA TYR A 1192 -1.60 -16.30 30.44
C TYR A 1192 -2.88 -15.82 29.75
N ILE A 1193 -3.14 -16.27 28.52
CA ILE A 1193 -4.31 -15.90 27.74
C ILE A 1193 -5.60 -16.27 28.47
N LEU A 1194 -5.67 -17.44 29.08
CA LEU A 1194 -6.90 -17.95 29.72
C LEU A 1194 -7.05 -17.60 31.20
N HIS A 1195 -5.98 -17.27 31.93
CA HIS A 1195 -6.03 -17.12 33.39
C HIS A 1195 -5.53 -15.77 33.93
N SER A 1196 -5.01 -14.86 33.09
CA SER A 1196 -4.71 -13.48 33.52
C SER A 1196 -5.92 -12.55 33.33
N THR A 1197 -6.82 -12.56 34.30
CA THR A 1197 -7.85 -11.53 34.52
C THR A 1197 -7.68 -10.94 35.91
#